data_AF-A0A5F2AY98-F1
#
_entry.id   AF-A0A5F2AY98-F1
#
_cell.length_a   1.000
_cell.length_b   1.000
_cell.length_c   1.000
_cell.angle_alpha   90.00
_cell.angle_beta   90.00
_cell.angle_gamma   90.00
#
_symmetry.space_group_name_H-M   'P 1'
#
loop_
_entity.id
_entity.type
_entity.pdbx_description
1 polymer ?
#
loop_
_entity_poly.entity_id
_entity_poly.type
_entity_poly.pdbx_seq_one_letter_code
_entity_poly.pdbx_strand_id
1 'polypeptide(L)'
;MKKEKYRLNKSKESIEVVLFSKSNSRTFRKTFFSILYSLIFFCFVSCVGNGNHSWSFKGIFGPMNLFQSSNVPLFLNYTTSPFVLTKDVPIATIQPTTSGSINDCISNPSLPTGLSLDSDSCVISGTPTVNQPATSYTITASNASENKVSTILITVNMNPPAALNFATGPFTFTVNSALTTIHPTYTGTITSCSSDVLLPTGLYLGGSDCSLYGTPSLIQAAANYVITATNPFGSTNTTISITVNAAPPTALNYAGTPFVFTQNATIGTVTPTYTGTVTACNSDIALPAGLSLDSVCQITGTPNTLQTATDYTITASNAYGNTSSTIRITVNLAPPSALNYVASPFVLTENSTITLTPTVTGTVTSCTSDISLPTGLSINATTCAISGTPNGTQTATNYTITASNAYGSTTNTISIAVNAAAPSGLTYSPTTLTFYKGVNSSIAPTVTGTVTSCTSGSTLPNGLSINSTTCTISGTPTSFQAGTNYTITASNSSGSTNTSISILIFGNAPIKTMQNTCWNTAGTLDATCAAATSNGQDGKLQKGVNANFTNQTVNGNEYIVTDNNTGLIWTTCHFNKTNADCSGGTTAYYNLTGATNACIALNALNSGAGYANRTTWRLPTISEIETLVNFNVGTSPRTFTTAFPGTSGGYYYWSSTLYLPDTTKSLVLYFSDGGTTWTDNAPAGSVARCVSTGP
;
A
#
# COMPACT_ATOMS: atom_id res chain seq x y z
N MET A 1 8.29 43.73 -3.63
CA MET A 1 9.56 44.00 -2.90
C MET A 1 10.31 42.69 -2.79
N LYS A 2 11.62 42.51 -2.96
CA LYS A 2 12.79 43.33 -3.39
C LYS A 2 13.70 42.37 -4.22
N LYS A 3 14.37 42.78 -5.32
CA LYS A 3 15.76 43.32 -5.41
C LYS A 3 16.83 42.45 -4.69
N GLU A 4 18.04 42.17 -5.22
CA GLU A 4 18.66 42.42 -6.56
C GLU A 4 20.03 41.66 -6.71
N LYS A 5 20.48 41.44 -7.97
CA LYS A 5 21.87 41.39 -8.52
C LYS A 5 23.08 40.87 -7.69
N TYR A 6 23.94 40.05 -8.34
CA TYR A 6 25.37 40.28 -8.70
C TYR A 6 25.85 38.99 -9.45
N ARG A 7 26.53 38.94 -10.62
CA ARG A 7 27.38 39.80 -11.48
C ARG A 7 28.89 39.78 -11.15
N LEU A 8 29.69 39.00 -11.91
CA LEU A 8 31.09 39.30 -12.28
C LEU A 8 31.59 38.42 -13.46
N ASN A 9 32.69 38.83 -14.11
CA ASN A 9 33.18 38.34 -15.42
C ASN A 9 34.50 37.56 -15.33
N LYS A 10 34.70 36.60 -16.26
CA LYS A 10 35.93 36.25 -17.02
C LYS A 10 35.65 35.01 -17.91
N SER A 11 36.31 34.69 -19.02
CA SER A 11 36.93 35.45 -20.14
C SER A 11 37.63 34.45 -21.10
N LYS A 12 37.60 34.71 -22.42
CA LYS A 12 38.32 34.02 -23.54
C LYS A 12 37.75 32.70 -24.09
N GLU A 13 37.75 32.65 -25.44
CA GLU A 13 37.95 31.49 -26.36
C GLU A 13 36.93 30.30 -26.30
N SER A 14 36.44 29.71 -27.42
CA SER A 14 36.81 29.80 -28.86
C SER A 14 35.64 29.51 -29.83
N ILE A 15 35.78 29.99 -31.09
CA ILE A 15 35.28 29.40 -32.36
C ILE A 15 33.75 29.30 -32.63
N GLU A 16 33.33 30.24 -33.50
CA GLU A 16 32.37 30.15 -34.62
C GLU A 16 30.91 29.66 -34.50
N VAL A 17 30.07 30.24 -35.38
CA VAL A 17 28.60 30.11 -35.45
C VAL A 17 28.21 29.70 -36.86
N VAL A 18 27.29 28.75 -37.01
CA VAL A 18 26.71 28.36 -38.31
C VAL A 18 25.18 28.45 -38.26
N LEU A 19 24.64 29.55 -38.79
CA LEU A 19 23.22 29.72 -39.12
C LEU A 19 23.05 30.85 -40.16
N PHE A 20 22.71 30.53 -41.42
CA PHE A 20 21.47 30.94 -42.11
C PHE A 20 21.50 30.76 -43.65
N SER A 21 20.44 30.12 -44.15
CA SER A 21 19.69 30.29 -45.41
C SER A 21 20.27 30.91 -46.72
N LYS A 22 19.70 30.38 -47.82
CA LYS A 22 19.18 31.06 -49.04
C LYS A 22 20.11 31.29 -50.27
N SER A 23 19.68 30.63 -51.36
CA SER A 23 19.33 31.22 -52.67
C SER A 23 20.40 31.79 -53.60
N ASN A 24 20.58 31.10 -54.74
CA ASN A 24 20.87 31.62 -56.09
C ASN A 24 21.69 32.92 -56.27
N SER A 25 22.92 32.79 -56.78
CA SER A 25 23.43 33.75 -57.77
C SER A 25 24.45 33.11 -58.74
N ARG A 26 24.66 33.79 -59.88
CA ARG A 26 25.41 33.36 -61.06
C ARG A 26 26.94 33.49 -60.89
N THR A 27 27.67 32.63 -61.62
CA THR A 27 28.95 32.86 -62.35
C THR A 27 29.78 34.13 -62.02
N PHE A 28 31.13 34.12 -61.97
CA PHE A 28 32.01 33.85 -63.13
C PHE A 28 33.50 34.18 -62.82
N ARG A 29 34.46 33.28 -63.15
CA ARG A 29 35.93 33.56 -63.30
C ARG A 29 36.67 34.09 -62.04
N LYS A 30 38.00 34.16 -61.91
CA LYS A 30 39.22 33.95 -62.76
C LYS A 30 40.35 33.41 -61.78
N THR A 31 41.67 33.29 -62.01
CA THR A 31 42.63 34.01 -62.88
C THR A 31 43.98 33.24 -62.96
N PHE A 32 44.49 32.99 -64.17
CA PHE A 32 45.87 33.30 -64.67
C PHE A 32 47.10 32.57 -64.04
N PHE A 33 48.32 32.60 -64.62
CA PHE A 33 48.90 33.47 -65.68
C PHE A 33 49.86 32.72 -66.64
N SER A 34 50.23 33.38 -67.76
CA SER A 34 51.45 33.16 -68.59
C SER A 34 51.39 32.02 -69.64
N ILE A 35 52.18 31.94 -70.74
CA ILE A 35 53.10 32.83 -71.52
C ILE A 35 53.33 32.11 -72.90
N LEU A 36 53.70 32.67 -74.08
CA LEU A 36 53.60 34.01 -74.72
C LEU A 36 54.12 33.89 -76.19
N TYR A 37 53.70 34.76 -77.13
CA TYR A 37 54.32 35.00 -78.48
C TYR A 37 54.19 33.87 -79.55
N SER A 38 54.21 34.12 -80.88
CA SER A 38 54.04 35.37 -81.64
C SER A 38 53.77 35.21 -83.16
N LEU A 39 53.02 36.18 -83.72
CA LEU A 39 53.21 36.88 -85.01
C LEU A 39 52.94 36.28 -86.43
N ILE A 40 52.29 37.16 -87.24
CA ILE A 40 52.53 37.52 -88.67
C ILE A 40 51.65 36.93 -89.82
N PHE A 41 50.86 37.87 -90.40
CA PHE A 41 50.44 38.10 -91.80
C PHE A 41 49.48 37.15 -92.57
N PHE A 42 48.43 37.78 -93.14
CA PHE A 42 48.22 38.04 -94.60
C PHE A 42 49.06 37.22 -95.61
N CYS A 43 48.60 36.89 -96.83
CA CYS A 43 47.50 37.46 -97.63
C CYS A 43 47.12 36.54 -98.83
N PHE A 44 46.00 36.88 -99.50
CA PHE A 44 45.70 36.60 -100.93
C PHE A 44 45.56 35.12 -101.41
N VAL A 45 44.86 34.80 -102.50
CA VAL A 45 43.63 35.34 -103.13
C VAL A 45 43.10 34.33 -104.18
N SER A 46 41.92 34.58 -104.76
CA SER A 46 41.20 33.78 -105.80
C SER A 46 40.34 32.65 -105.21
N CYS A 47 39.14 32.31 -105.71
CA CYS A 47 38.62 32.27 -107.10
C CYS A 47 39.36 31.20 -107.94
N VAL A 48 38.78 30.55 -108.95
CA VAL A 48 37.60 30.80 -109.81
C VAL A 48 36.82 29.46 -109.86
N GLY A 49 35.49 29.35 -109.92
CA GLY A 49 34.50 30.15 -110.63
C GLY A 49 34.19 29.48 -111.99
N ASN A 50 32.93 29.33 -112.37
CA ASN A 50 32.58 28.87 -113.72
C ASN A 50 31.27 29.53 -114.17
N GLY A 51 31.23 30.04 -115.40
CA GLY A 51 30.21 31.00 -115.85
C GLY A 51 30.76 31.99 -116.87
N ASN A 52 30.91 31.51 -118.11
CA ASN A 52 31.17 32.24 -119.36
C ASN A 52 31.11 33.77 -119.33
N HIS A 53 32.12 34.43 -119.91
CA HIS A 53 31.93 35.24 -121.13
C HIS A 53 33.29 35.44 -121.82
N SER A 54 33.30 35.40 -123.16
CA SER A 54 34.49 35.62 -124.01
C SER A 54 34.40 36.98 -124.67
N TRP A 55 35.54 37.67 -124.89
CA TRP A 55 35.97 38.21 -126.19
C TRP A 55 37.39 38.83 -126.13
N SER A 56 37.94 39.15 -127.30
CA SER A 56 39.32 39.60 -127.60
C SER A 56 39.65 41.00 -127.03
N PHE A 57 40.92 41.45 -126.89
CA PHE A 57 41.98 41.55 -127.91
C PHE A 57 43.40 41.67 -127.29
N LYS A 58 44.46 41.43 -128.08
CA LYS A 58 45.87 41.63 -127.68
C LYS A 58 46.75 42.07 -128.87
N GLY A 59 47.72 42.96 -128.66
CA GLY A 59 48.91 43.05 -129.53
C GLY A 59 49.82 41.84 -129.29
N ILE A 60 50.49 41.21 -130.27
CA ILE A 60 51.29 41.74 -131.41
C ILE A 60 52.55 42.46 -130.87
N PHE A 61 53.80 42.02 -131.11
CA PHE A 61 54.35 41.11 -132.14
C PHE A 61 55.13 39.89 -131.59
N GLY A 62 55.40 38.90 -132.46
CA GLY A 62 56.59 38.03 -132.37
C GLY A 62 56.32 36.57 -131.96
N PRO A 63 56.50 35.57 -132.85
CA PRO A 63 56.13 34.18 -132.57
C PRO A 63 57.32 33.25 -132.26
N MET A 64 57.07 32.19 -131.50
CA MET A 64 57.88 30.96 -131.52
C MET A 64 57.00 29.73 -131.23
N ASN A 65 57.49 28.54 -131.60
CA ASN A 65 56.72 27.29 -131.72
C ASN A 65 56.86 26.39 -130.46
N LEU A 66 56.28 25.16 -130.50
CA LEU A 66 56.10 24.16 -129.41
C LEU A 66 54.78 24.37 -128.63
N PHE A 67 54.07 23.33 -128.16
CA PHE A 67 54.48 21.97 -127.81
C PHE A 67 53.57 20.86 -128.37
N GLN A 68 54.08 19.61 -128.41
CA GLN A 68 53.25 18.40 -128.35
C GLN A 68 52.84 18.14 -126.89
N SER A 69 51.60 17.69 -126.64
CA SER A 69 51.19 17.13 -125.35
C SER A 69 50.97 15.62 -125.46
N SER A 70 51.68 14.86 -124.62
CA SER A 70 51.68 13.40 -124.63
C SER A 70 50.31 12.79 -124.29
N ASN A 71 49.94 11.70 -124.99
CA ASN A 71 48.97 10.74 -124.46
C ASN A 71 49.64 9.98 -123.31
N VAL A 72 49.49 10.49 -122.08
CA VAL A 72 49.86 9.75 -120.88
C VAL A 72 48.87 8.59 -120.71
N PRO A 73 49.32 7.32 -120.74
CA PRO A 73 48.42 6.18 -120.63
C PRO A 73 47.73 6.17 -119.26
N LEU A 74 46.54 5.57 -119.22
CA LEU A 74 45.77 5.48 -117.99
C LEU A 74 46.52 4.61 -116.98
N PHE A 75 46.57 5.05 -115.72
CA PHE A 75 47.14 4.29 -114.60
C PHE A 75 46.24 4.43 -113.37
N LEU A 76 46.13 3.35 -112.59
CA LEU A 76 45.42 3.29 -111.32
C LEU A 76 46.12 2.28 -110.42
N ASN A 77 46.57 2.71 -109.23
CA ASN A 77 47.12 1.81 -108.22
C ASN A 77 46.85 2.29 -106.79
N TYR A 78 46.45 1.37 -105.90
CA TYR A 78 46.33 1.61 -104.46
C TYR A 78 47.46 0.91 -103.72
N THR A 79 48.53 1.64 -103.43
CA THR A 79 49.78 1.11 -102.85
C THR A 79 49.68 0.61 -101.40
N THR A 80 48.53 0.83 -100.75
CA THR A 80 48.30 0.59 -99.31
C THR A 80 47.23 -0.46 -99.01
N SER A 81 46.75 -1.21 -100.02
CA SER A 81 45.94 -2.42 -99.82
C SER A 81 46.79 -3.53 -99.14
N PRO A 82 46.28 -4.29 -98.15
CA PRO A 82 44.89 -4.35 -97.68
C PRO A 82 44.52 -3.27 -96.67
N PHE A 83 43.29 -2.77 -96.77
CA PHE A 83 42.71 -1.79 -95.85
C PHE A 83 41.93 -2.50 -94.73
N VAL A 84 42.26 -2.17 -93.47
CA VAL A 84 41.49 -2.55 -92.29
C VAL A 84 40.89 -1.28 -91.70
N LEU A 85 39.56 -1.21 -91.70
CA LEU A 85 38.79 -0.04 -91.29
C LEU A 85 37.99 -0.38 -90.02
N THR A 86 37.77 0.62 -89.16
CA THR A 86 36.93 0.46 -87.97
C THR A 86 35.50 0.89 -88.29
N LYS A 87 34.53 0.01 -87.97
CA LYS A 87 33.09 0.29 -88.10
C LYS A 87 32.72 1.57 -87.35
N ASP A 88 31.86 2.39 -87.97
CA ASP A 88 31.33 3.65 -87.45
C ASP A 88 32.39 4.76 -87.19
N VAL A 89 33.63 4.57 -87.66
CA VAL A 89 34.71 5.59 -87.60
C VAL A 89 34.97 6.16 -88.99
N PRO A 90 34.97 7.50 -89.18
CA PRO A 90 35.31 8.11 -90.46
C PRO A 90 36.72 7.77 -90.91
N ILE A 91 36.88 7.38 -92.18
CA ILE A 91 38.19 6.99 -92.72
C ILE A 91 39.00 8.20 -93.18
N ALA A 92 40.33 8.11 -93.03
CA ALA A 92 41.21 8.91 -93.87
C ALA A 92 40.99 8.50 -95.34
N THR A 93 40.86 9.46 -96.25
CA THR A 93 40.54 9.17 -97.66
C THR A 93 41.60 8.28 -98.29
N ILE A 94 41.20 7.16 -98.88
CA ILE A 94 42.10 6.26 -99.59
C ILE A 94 42.34 6.87 -100.97
N GLN A 95 43.52 7.47 -101.13
CA GLN A 95 43.97 8.14 -102.35
C GLN A 95 44.67 7.11 -103.27
N PRO A 96 44.23 6.92 -104.52
CA PRO A 96 44.98 6.15 -105.51
C PRO A 96 46.17 6.96 -106.05
N THR A 97 47.15 6.26 -106.63
CA THR A 97 48.11 6.86 -107.57
C THR A 97 47.56 6.69 -108.98
N THR A 98 47.36 7.79 -109.72
CA THR A 98 46.75 7.80 -111.06
C THR A 98 47.59 8.58 -112.08
N SER A 99 47.40 8.28 -113.37
CA SER A 99 47.91 9.10 -114.47
C SER A 99 46.99 9.02 -115.69
N GLY A 100 47.02 10.04 -116.54
CA GLY A 100 46.04 10.23 -117.61
C GLY A 100 44.75 10.88 -117.11
N SER A 101 43.84 11.24 -118.02
CA SER A 101 42.50 11.68 -117.63
C SER A 101 41.64 10.48 -117.26
N ILE A 102 40.87 10.62 -116.18
CA ILE A 102 39.79 9.73 -115.76
C ILE A 102 38.46 10.40 -116.11
N ASN A 103 37.48 9.60 -116.56
CA ASN A 103 36.13 10.07 -116.86
C ASN A 103 35.05 9.36 -116.03
N ASP A 104 35.32 8.15 -115.52
CA ASP A 104 34.47 7.40 -114.58
C ASP A 104 35.30 6.37 -113.80
N CYS A 105 34.91 6.11 -112.56
CA CYS A 105 35.53 5.21 -111.59
C CYS A 105 34.46 4.39 -110.88
N ILE A 106 34.43 3.08 -111.15
CA ILE A 106 33.45 2.14 -110.59
C ILE A 106 34.09 1.07 -109.71
N SER A 107 33.34 0.54 -108.74
CA SER A 107 33.74 -0.57 -107.88
C SER A 107 32.87 -1.81 -108.13
N ASN A 108 33.50 -2.99 -108.18
CA ASN A 108 32.80 -4.27 -108.21
C ASN A 108 33.40 -5.26 -107.19
N PRO A 109 32.63 -5.77 -106.21
CA PRO A 109 31.25 -5.38 -105.88
C PRO A 109 31.18 -3.91 -105.40
N SER A 110 29.97 -3.40 -105.16
CA SER A 110 29.79 -2.06 -104.57
C SER A 110 30.48 -1.96 -103.20
N LEU A 111 31.15 -0.83 -102.94
CA LEU A 111 31.85 -0.56 -101.68
C LEU A 111 31.00 -0.79 -100.42
N PRO A 112 31.64 -1.05 -99.25
CA PRO A 112 30.96 -1.19 -97.96
C PRO A 112 30.00 -0.04 -97.66
N THR A 113 28.82 -0.34 -97.10
CA THR A 113 27.80 0.66 -96.78
C THR A 113 28.38 1.81 -95.95
N GLY A 114 28.20 3.04 -96.42
CA GLY A 114 28.73 4.26 -95.80
C GLY A 114 30.10 4.70 -96.31
N LEU A 115 30.76 3.91 -97.17
CA LEU A 115 31.85 4.39 -98.03
C LEU A 115 31.34 4.82 -99.40
N SER A 116 32.02 5.79 -100.01
CA SER A 116 31.80 6.26 -101.38
C SER A 116 33.09 6.20 -102.19
N LEU A 117 32.94 6.01 -103.50
CA LEU A 117 33.99 6.18 -104.51
C LEU A 117 33.68 7.44 -105.31
N ASP A 118 34.67 8.31 -105.48
CA ASP A 118 34.60 9.48 -106.34
C ASP A 118 34.84 9.09 -107.81
N SER A 119 33.95 9.49 -108.72
CA SER A 119 33.97 9.09 -110.14
C SER A 119 35.15 9.65 -110.94
N ASP A 120 35.66 10.81 -110.53
CA ASP A 120 36.58 11.61 -111.33
C ASP A 120 38.03 11.42 -110.85
N SER A 121 38.21 11.08 -109.58
CA SER A 121 39.52 10.90 -108.93
C SER A 121 39.81 9.47 -108.43
N CYS A 122 38.82 8.56 -108.45
CA CYS A 122 38.90 7.22 -107.82
C CYS A 122 39.20 7.25 -106.30
N VAL A 123 39.02 8.39 -105.61
CA VAL A 123 39.24 8.48 -104.15
C VAL A 123 38.11 7.77 -103.41
N ILE A 124 38.46 6.96 -102.40
CA ILE A 124 37.49 6.32 -101.51
C ILE A 124 37.41 7.10 -100.18
N SER A 125 36.20 7.42 -99.74
CA SER A 125 35.94 8.22 -98.52
C SER A 125 34.71 7.71 -97.76
N GLY A 126 34.41 8.28 -96.59
CA GLY A 126 33.17 8.03 -95.84
C GLY A 126 33.38 7.43 -94.45
N THR A 127 32.38 6.68 -93.97
CA THR A 127 32.34 6.02 -92.65
C THR A 127 31.64 4.67 -92.81
N PRO A 128 32.34 3.52 -92.69
CA PRO A 128 31.76 2.21 -92.96
C PRO A 128 30.84 1.80 -91.80
N THR A 129 29.55 1.63 -92.07
CA THR A 129 28.52 1.38 -91.04
C THR A 129 28.19 -0.10 -90.84
N VAL A 130 28.76 -0.99 -91.66
CA VAL A 130 28.52 -2.44 -91.64
C VAL A 130 29.85 -3.18 -91.44
N ASN A 131 29.89 -4.07 -90.45
CA ASN A 131 31.03 -4.96 -90.22
C ASN A 131 31.09 -6.04 -91.31
N GLN A 132 32.26 -6.24 -91.93
CA GLN A 132 32.44 -7.23 -92.99
C GLN A 132 33.84 -7.89 -92.96
N PRO A 133 33.94 -9.18 -93.33
CA PRO A 133 35.22 -9.84 -93.53
C PRO A 133 35.99 -9.19 -94.70
N ALA A 134 37.28 -9.55 -94.80
CA ALA A 134 38.18 -9.07 -95.84
C ALA A 134 37.63 -9.40 -97.24
N THR A 135 37.07 -8.38 -97.91
CA THR A 135 36.36 -8.51 -99.18
C THR A 135 37.17 -7.83 -100.28
N SER A 136 37.27 -8.48 -101.43
CA SER A 136 38.05 -7.99 -102.57
C SER A 136 37.17 -7.13 -103.49
N TYR A 137 37.65 -5.93 -103.79
CA TYR A 137 37.00 -4.94 -104.63
C TYR A 137 37.90 -4.63 -105.83
N THR A 138 37.39 -4.84 -107.03
CA THR A 138 38.04 -4.38 -108.26
C THR A 138 37.54 -2.97 -108.56
N ILE A 139 38.43 -1.98 -108.43
CA ILE A 139 38.17 -0.62 -108.86
C ILE A 139 38.59 -0.50 -110.32
N THR A 140 37.71 0.01 -111.17
CA THR A 140 37.98 0.25 -112.59
C THR A 140 37.94 1.75 -112.86
N ALA A 141 39.08 2.33 -113.21
CA ALA A 141 39.16 3.66 -113.81
C ALA A 141 39.01 3.53 -115.33
N SER A 142 38.30 4.47 -115.94
CA SER A 142 38.03 4.48 -117.37
C SER A 142 38.20 5.86 -117.99
N ASN A 143 38.51 5.89 -119.29
CA ASN A 143 38.40 7.07 -120.13
C ASN A 143 37.95 6.68 -121.55
N ALA A 144 37.93 7.65 -122.47
CA ALA A 144 37.41 7.45 -123.82
C ALA A 144 38.19 6.44 -124.70
N SER A 145 39.33 5.91 -124.24
CA SER A 145 40.20 5.01 -125.00
C SER A 145 40.66 3.76 -124.23
N GLU A 146 40.80 3.84 -122.90
CA GLU A 146 41.35 2.76 -122.07
C GLU A 146 40.61 2.59 -120.74
N ASN A 147 40.59 1.35 -120.23
CA ASN A 147 40.22 1.00 -118.87
C ASN A 147 41.45 0.44 -118.13
N LYS A 148 41.60 0.75 -116.83
CA LYS A 148 42.55 0.09 -115.93
C LYS A 148 41.84 -0.37 -114.67
N VAL A 149 42.25 -1.55 -114.19
CA VAL A 149 41.75 -2.14 -112.96
C VAL A 149 42.83 -2.15 -111.88
N SER A 150 42.43 -1.89 -110.64
CA SER A 150 43.26 -2.10 -109.45
C SER A 150 42.41 -2.80 -108.39
N THR A 151 42.95 -3.86 -107.80
CA THR A 151 42.21 -4.70 -106.84
C THR A 151 42.66 -4.39 -105.42
N ILE A 152 41.69 -3.99 -104.59
CA ILE A 152 41.91 -3.67 -103.17
C ILE A 152 41.16 -4.65 -102.27
N LEU A 153 41.68 -4.91 -101.09
CA LEU A 153 41.02 -5.72 -100.07
C LEU A 153 40.56 -4.79 -98.95
N ILE A 154 39.26 -4.77 -98.63
CA ILE A 154 38.71 -3.96 -97.52
C ILE A 154 38.08 -4.87 -96.48
N THR A 155 38.53 -4.72 -95.24
CA THR A 155 37.95 -5.34 -94.04
C THR A 155 37.33 -4.24 -93.18
N VAL A 156 36.15 -4.46 -92.60
CA VAL A 156 35.54 -3.53 -91.64
C VAL A 156 35.29 -4.28 -90.34
N ASN A 157 36.08 -3.99 -89.32
CA ASN A 157 36.02 -4.62 -88.00
C ASN A 157 35.32 -3.71 -87.00
N MET A 158 34.62 -4.28 -86.01
CA MET A 158 34.16 -3.50 -84.85
C MET A 158 35.33 -3.22 -83.89
N ASN A 159 35.34 -2.05 -83.25
CA ASN A 159 36.37 -1.75 -82.25
C ASN A 159 36.24 -2.70 -81.04
N PRO A 160 37.31 -3.41 -80.62
CA PRO A 160 37.27 -4.34 -79.50
C PRO A 160 36.95 -3.62 -78.17
N PRO A 161 36.38 -4.31 -77.17
CA PRO A 161 36.24 -3.79 -75.81
C PRO A 161 37.59 -3.39 -75.21
N ALA A 162 37.67 -2.20 -74.62
CA ALA A 162 38.86 -1.72 -73.92
C ALA A 162 38.49 -0.85 -72.71
N ALA A 163 39.39 -0.78 -71.72
CA ALA A 163 39.23 0.04 -70.51
C ALA A 163 37.95 -0.23 -69.71
N LEU A 164 37.52 -1.50 -69.60
CA LEU A 164 36.39 -1.90 -68.75
C LEU A 164 36.70 -1.60 -67.29
N ASN A 165 35.90 -0.76 -66.66
CA ASN A 165 36.12 -0.28 -65.30
C ASN A 165 34.80 -0.09 -64.54
N PHE A 166 34.69 -0.75 -63.38
CA PHE A 166 33.63 -0.46 -62.42
C PHE A 166 34.15 0.62 -61.46
N ALA A 167 33.55 1.81 -61.50
CA ALA A 167 34.11 3.01 -60.86
C ALA A 167 34.16 2.99 -59.32
N THR A 168 33.60 1.97 -58.68
CA THR A 168 33.64 1.75 -57.23
C THR A 168 33.90 0.28 -56.90
N GLY A 169 34.70 0.05 -55.86
CA GLY A 169 34.94 -1.27 -55.26
C GLY A 169 35.61 -1.11 -53.89
N PRO A 170 35.62 -2.16 -53.04
CA PRO A 170 34.89 -3.42 -53.19
C PRO A 170 33.37 -3.21 -53.02
N PHE A 171 32.57 -4.04 -53.68
CA PHE A 171 31.12 -4.03 -53.52
C PHE A 171 30.70 -4.74 -52.24
N THR A 172 29.81 -4.10 -51.48
CA THR A 172 29.13 -4.71 -50.33
C THR A 172 27.63 -4.59 -50.56
N PHE A 173 26.95 -5.73 -50.65
CA PHE A 173 25.50 -5.82 -50.83
C PHE A 173 24.84 -6.42 -49.59
N THR A 174 23.54 -6.20 -49.45
CA THR A 174 22.71 -6.79 -48.39
C THR A 174 21.86 -7.89 -48.98
N VAL A 175 21.84 -9.07 -48.34
CA VAL A 175 21.01 -10.20 -48.78
C VAL A 175 19.53 -9.80 -48.88
N ASN A 176 18.86 -10.25 -49.94
CA ASN A 176 17.48 -9.92 -50.31
C ASN A 176 17.20 -8.43 -50.62
N SER A 177 18.21 -7.57 -50.68
CA SER A 177 18.07 -6.20 -51.18
C SER A 177 18.36 -6.14 -52.69
N ALA A 178 17.44 -5.56 -53.46
CA ALA A 178 17.69 -5.32 -54.88
C ALA A 178 18.82 -4.29 -55.08
N LEU A 179 19.68 -4.53 -56.07
CA LEU A 179 20.73 -3.60 -56.47
C LEU A 179 20.15 -2.49 -57.36
N THR A 180 20.60 -1.26 -57.15
CA THR A 180 20.63 -0.27 -58.23
C THR A 180 21.66 -0.72 -59.26
N THR A 181 21.25 -0.92 -60.52
CA THR A 181 22.12 -1.42 -61.59
C THR A 181 23.43 -0.63 -61.70
N ILE A 182 24.56 -1.34 -61.65
CA ILE A 182 25.89 -0.75 -61.69
C ILE A 182 26.44 -0.92 -63.11
N HIS A 183 26.38 0.14 -63.90
CA HIS A 183 26.96 0.17 -65.25
C HIS A 183 28.47 0.44 -65.17
N PRO A 184 29.34 -0.40 -65.76
CA PRO A 184 30.75 -0.08 -65.91
C PRO A 184 30.98 0.99 -66.97
N THR A 185 32.12 1.64 -66.94
CA THR A 185 32.64 2.40 -68.07
C THR A 185 33.52 1.52 -68.95
N TYR A 186 33.46 1.71 -70.26
CA TYR A 186 34.28 1.00 -71.25
C TYR A 186 34.35 1.80 -72.56
N THR A 187 35.24 1.40 -73.46
CA THR A 187 35.31 1.87 -74.85
C THR A 187 35.23 0.68 -75.82
N GLY A 188 34.89 0.95 -77.08
CA GLY A 188 34.63 -0.08 -78.08
C GLY A 188 33.23 -0.70 -77.97
N THR A 189 33.07 -1.90 -78.55
CA THR A 189 31.76 -2.58 -78.67
C THR A 189 31.79 -3.95 -78.02
N ILE A 190 30.82 -4.23 -77.14
CA ILE A 190 30.68 -5.50 -76.42
C ILE A 190 29.59 -6.34 -77.08
N THR A 191 29.83 -7.64 -77.27
CA THR A 191 28.79 -8.60 -77.72
C THR A 191 28.50 -9.70 -76.71
N SER A 192 29.41 -9.96 -75.76
CA SER A 192 29.15 -10.81 -74.60
C SER A 192 29.97 -10.38 -73.39
N CYS A 193 29.40 -10.59 -72.21
CA CYS A 193 30.05 -10.42 -70.91
C CYS A 193 30.03 -11.75 -70.15
N SER A 194 31.13 -12.07 -69.46
CA SER A 194 31.24 -13.24 -68.60
C SER A 194 31.96 -12.91 -67.30
N SER A 195 31.83 -13.82 -66.33
CA SER A 195 32.61 -13.87 -65.09
C SER A 195 33.37 -15.19 -65.09
N ASP A 196 34.58 -15.21 -64.54
CA ASP A 196 35.44 -16.41 -64.44
C ASP A 196 34.82 -17.50 -63.54
N VAL A 197 34.17 -17.08 -62.45
CA VAL A 197 33.33 -17.91 -61.59
C VAL A 197 31.90 -17.38 -61.52
N LEU A 198 30.94 -18.22 -61.14
CA LEU A 198 29.53 -17.82 -60.98
C LEU A 198 29.40 -16.72 -59.92
N LEU A 199 28.71 -15.63 -60.28
CA LEU A 199 28.37 -14.55 -59.35
C LEU A 199 27.51 -15.05 -58.17
N PRO A 200 27.48 -14.32 -57.03
CA PRO A 200 26.62 -14.64 -55.90
C PRO A 200 25.16 -14.85 -56.34
N THR A 201 24.50 -15.89 -55.83
CA THR A 201 23.19 -16.34 -56.33
C THR A 201 22.18 -15.20 -56.35
N GLY A 202 21.63 -14.91 -57.54
CA GLY A 202 20.69 -13.81 -57.76
C GLY A 202 21.31 -12.51 -58.28
N LEU A 203 22.63 -12.45 -58.49
CA LEU A 203 23.32 -11.39 -59.24
C LEU A 203 23.64 -11.83 -60.68
N TYR A 204 23.59 -10.89 -61.62
CA TYR A 204 23.71 -11.13 -63.07
C TYR A 204 24.49 -10.00 -63.76
N LEU A 205 25.03 -10.32 -64.95
CA LEU A 205 25.68 -9.35 -65.85
C LEU A 205 24.79 -9.07 -67.07
N GLY A 206 24.70 -7.82 -67.49
CA GLY A 206 24.13 -7.43 -68.78
C GLY A 206 25.01 -7.90 -69.94
N GLY A 207 24.44 -8.67 -70.86
CA GLY A 207 25.22 -9.36 -71.90
C GLY A 207 25.95 -8.44 -72.89
N SER A 208 25.45 -7.22 -73.10
CA SER A 208 25.97 -6.25 -74.08
C SER A 208 26.58 -4.97 -73.47
N ASP A 209 26.55 -4.81 -72.15
CA ASP A 209 27.07 -3.63 -71.44
C ASP A 209 27.84 -3.97 -70.14
N CYS A 210 27.89 -5.24 -69.76
CA CYS A 210 28.47 -5.77 -68.52
C CYS A 210 27.89 -5.14 -67.23
N SER A 211 26.67 -4.58 -67.27
CA SER A 211 26.04 -4.01 -66.08
C SER A 211 25.76 -5.06 -65.01
N LEU A 212 26.10 -4.77 -63.76
CA LEU A 212 25.84 -5.67 -62.63
C LEU A 212 24.49 -5.33 -62.00
N TYR A 213 23.57 -6.30 -61.97
CA TYR A 213 22.22 -6.13 -61.42
C TYR A 213 21.72 -7.39 -60.69
N GLY A 214 20.58 -7.28 -60.00
CA GLY A 214 19.89 -8.42 -59.40
C GLY A 214 19.51 -8.21 -57.93
N THR A 215 19.42 -9.30 -57.18
CA THR A 215 19.09 -9.35 -55.75
C THR A 215 19.79 -10.59 -55.16
N PRO A 216 20.82 -10.44 -54.31
CA PRO A 216 21.59 -11.59 -53.85
C PRO A 216 20.82 -12.33 -52.76
N SER A 217 20.62 -13.65 -52.92
CA SER A 217 19.77 -14.47 -52.04
C SER A 217 20.51 -15.20 -50.92
N LEU A 218 21.85 -15.19 -50.93
CA LEU A 218 22.70 -15.86 -49.94
C LEU A 218 23.77 -14.91 -49.39
N ILE A 219 24.08 -15.07 -48.10
CA ILE A 219 25.19 -14.37 -47.42
C ILE A 219 26.51 -14.96 -47.88
N GLN A 220 27.51 -14.12 -48.17
CA GLN A 220 28.81 -14.53 -48.67
C GLN A 220 29.91 -13.59 -48.20
N ALA A 221 31.04 -14.16 -47.74
CA ALA A 221 32.26 -13.41 -47.49
C ALA A 221 32.85 -12.82 -48.78
N ALA A 222 33.74 -11.84 -48.64
CA ALA A 222 34.39 -11.15 -49.75
C ALA A 222 35.08 -12.13 -50.72
N ALA A 223 34.65 -12.13 -51.97
CA ALA A 223 35.24 -12.91 -53.06
C ALA A 223 35.49 -12.02 -54.28
N ASN A 224 36.49 -12.40 -55.09
CA ASN A 224 36.87 -11.68 -56.30
C ASN A 224 36.34 -12.39 -57.54
N TYR A 225 35.97 -11.59 -58.54
CA TYR A 225 35.35 -12.02 -59.81
C TYR A 225 36.01 -11.27 -60.96
N VAL A 226 36.50 -12.00 -61.96
CA VAL A 226 37.13 -11.43 -63.16
C VAL A 226 36.10 -11.27 -64.25
N ILE A 227 35.56 -10.05 -64.38
CA ILE A 227 34.54 -9.71 -65.37
C ILE A 227 35.24 -9.47 -66.70
N THR A 228 34.88 -10.24 -67.73
CA THR A 228 35.47 -10.18 -69.06
C THR A 228 34.42 -9.72 -70.08
N ALA A 229 34.71 -8.63 -70.79
CA ALA A 229 33.94 -8.15 -71.92
C ALA A 229 34.61 -8.59 -73.22
N THR A 230 33.85 -9.14 -74.17
CA THR A 230 34.38 -9.65 -75.44
C THR A 230 33.57 -9.18 -76.66
N ASN A 231 34.24 -9.10 -77.80
CA ASN A 231 33.63 -9.21 -79.12
C ASN A 231 34.53 -10.07 -80.04
N PRO A 232 34.14 -10.37 -81.30
CA PRO A 232 34.94 -11.21 -82.21
C PRO A 232 36.34 -10.70 -82.57
N PHE A 233 36.70 -9.47 -82.17
CA PHE A 233 37.96 -8.80 -82.48
C PHE A 233 38.86 -8.58 -81.26
N GLY A 234 38.39 -8.90 -80.05
CA GLY A 234 39.19 -8.80 -78.82
C GLY A 234 38.38 -8.87 -77.53
N SER A 235 39.12 -8.83 -76.43
CA SER A 235 38.58 -8.90 -75.07
C SER A 235 39.33 -7.99 -74.11
N THR A 236 38.64 -7.49 -73.09
CA THR A 236 39.24 -6.82 -71.94
C THR A 236 38.60 -7.36 -70.67
N ASN A 237 39.31 -7.30 -69.54
CA ASN A 237 38.78 -7.76 -68.26
C ASN A 237 39.13 -6.80 -67.12
N THR A 238 38.40 -6.94 -66.02
CA THR A 238 38.64 -6.21 -64.78
C THR A 238 38.17 -7.05 -63.59
N THR A 239 38.81 -6.88 -62.43
CA THR A 239 38.48 -7.66 -61.22
C THR A 239 37.62 -6.83 -60.28
N ILE A 240 36.44 -7.34 -59.95
CA ILE A 240 35.58 -6.77 -58.90
C ILE A 240 35.59 -7.67 -57.67
N SER A 241 35.47 -7.08 -56.49
CA SER A 241 35.29 -7.83 -55.23
C SER A 241 33.86 -7.63 -54.75
N ILE A 242 33.17 -8.70 -54.34
CA ILE A 242 31.80 -8.67 -53.84
C ILE A 242 31.72 -9.35 -52.47
N THR A 243 31.08 -8.69 -51.51
CA THR A 243 30.63 -9.24 -50.23
C THR A 243 29.11 -9.15 -50.14
N VAL A 244 28.43 -10.17 -49.61
CA VAL A 244 26.99 -10.12 -49.32
C VAL A 244 26.76 -10.33 -47.83
N ASN A 245 26.35 -9.26 -47.15
CA ASN A 245 26.10 -9.25 -45.71
C ASN A 245 24.64 -9.64 -45.38
N ALA A 246 24.41 -10.07 -44.14
CA ALA A 246 23.04 -10.19 -43.64
C ALA A 246 22.40 -8.79 -43.50
N ALA A 247 21.07 -8.71 -43.65
CA ALA A 247 20.35 -7.49 -43.33
C ALA A 247 20.49 -7.17 -41.83
N PRO A 248 20.82 -5.91 -41.44
CA PRO A 248 20.72 -5.50 -40.05
C PRO A 248 19.27 -5.65 -39.59
N PRO A 249 19.01 -5.97 -38.32
CA PRO A 249 17.64 -6.09 -37.84
C PRO A 249 16.95 -4.72 -37.86
N THR A 250 15.68 -4.67 -38.22
CA THR A 250 14.89 -3.41 -38.24
C THR A 250 13.45 -3.62 -37.74
N ALA A 251 12.79 -2.52 -37.38
CA ALA A 251 11.41 -2.49 -36.90
C ALA A 251 11.16 -3.35 -35.63
N LEU A 252 12.10 -3.32 -34.67
CA LEU A 252 11.90 -3.93 -33.36
C LEU A 252 10.74 -3.26 -32.62
N ASN A 253 9.77 -4.08 -32.22
CA ASN A 253 8.55 -3.64 -31.55
C ASN A 253 8.08 -4.69 -30.54
N TYR A 254 7.54 -4.22 -29.42
CA TYR A 254 6.97 -5.05 -28.35
C TYR A 254 5.49 -4.71 -28.19
N ALA A 255 4.62 -5.57 -28.72
CA ALA A 255 3.18 -5.41 -28.54
C ALA A 255 2.81 -5.49 -27.04
N GLY A 256 1.99 -4.55 -26.57
CA GLY A 256 1.52 -4.52 -25.18
C GLY A 256 2.31 -3.62 -24.21
N THR A 257 3.38 -2.94 -24.64
CA THR A 257 3.98 -1.85 -23.85
C THR A 257 2.97 -0.69 -23.70
N PRO A 258 2.79 -0.06 -22.52
CA PRO A 258 3.49 -0.29 -21.25
C PRO A 258 3.05 -1.57 -20.53
N PHE A 259 4.04 -2.36 -20.10
CA PHE A 259 3.82 -3.59 -19.33
C PHE A 259 3.64 -3.29 -17.84
N VAL A 260 2.64 -3.94 -17.23
CA VAL A 260 2.43 -3.96 -15.79
C VAL A 260 2.46 -5.41 -15.34
N PHE A 261 3.46 -5.77 -14.53
CA PHE A 261 3.62 -7.11 -13.99
C PHE A 261 3.31 -7.14 -12.48
N THR A 262 2.96 -8.32 -11.98
CA THR A 262 2.70 -8.55 -10.57
C THR A 262 3.92 -9.20 -9.92
N GLN A 263 4.39 -8.64 -8.81
CA GLN A 263 5.52 -9.17 -8.05
C GLN A 263 5.28 -10.62 -7.65
N ASN A 264 6.29 -11.48 -7.83
CA ASN A 264 6.27 -12.91 -7.58
C ASN A 264 5.30 -13.74 -8.46
N ALA A 265 4.66 -13.14 -9.48
CA ALA A 265 3.91 -13.87 -10.49
C ALA A 265 4.77 -14.06 -11.75
N THR A 266 4.89 -15.29 -12.24
CA THR A 266 5.61 -15.59 -13.50
C THR A 266 4.90 -14.93 -14.68
N ILE A 267 5.64 -14.20 -15.50
CA ILE A 267 5.07 -13.52 -16.67
C ILE A 267 4.87 -14.51 -17.83
N GLY A 268 3.87 -14.25 -18.67
CA GLY A 268 3.86 -14.82 -20.01
C GLY A 268 5.01 -14.24 -20.84
N THR A 269 5.65 -15.07 -21.68
CA THR A 269 6.76 -14.65 -22.55
C THR A 269 6.36 -13.45 -23.41
N VAL A 270 7.07 -12.33 -23.25
CA VAL A 270 6.88 -11.16 -24.11
C VAL A 270 7.75 -11.34 -25.35
N THR A 271 7.11 -11.77 -26.44
CA THR A 271 7.78 -11.99 -27.73
C THR A 271 7.76 -10.70 -28.58
N PRO A 272 8.91 -10.18 -29.02
CA PRO A 272 8.97 -9.03 -29.92
C PRO A 272 8.63 -9.41 -31.37
N THR A 273 8.37 -8.39 -32.17
CA THR A 273 8.38 -8.46 -33.64
C THR A 273 9.56 -7.67 -34.18
N TYR A 274 10.31 -8.20 -35.15
CA TYR A 274 11.35 -7.51 -35.90
C TYR A 274 11.53 -8.15 -37.29
N THR A 275 12.28 -7.49 -38.17
CA THR A 275 12.72 -8.01 -39.47
C THR A 275 14.25 -8.11 -39.51
N GLY A 276 14.81 -8.81 -40.51
CA GLY A 276 16.25 -9.09 -40.58
C GLY A 276 16.68 -10.25 -39.67
N THR A 277 17.98 -10.35 -39.36
CA THR A 277 18.51 -11.36 -38.44
C THR A 277 19.02 -10.73 -37.15
N VAL A 278 18.71 -11.36 -36.02
CA VAL A 278 19.17 -10.96 -34.69
C VAL A 278 20.06 -12.06 -34.14
N THR A 279 21.23 -11.69 -33.61
CA THR A 279 22.19 -12.63 -32.99
C THR A 279 22.51 -12.25 -31.54
N ALA A 280 22.20 -11.02 -31.14
CA ALA A 280 22.34 -10.56 -29.76
C ALA A 280 21.24 -9.53 -29.45
N CYS A 281 20.87 -9.46 -28.17
CA CYS A 281 19.94 -8.49 -27.63
C CYS A 281 20.47 -7.95 -26.30
N ASN A 282 20.26 -6.66 -26.05
CA ASN A 282 20.70 -6.00 -24.83
C ASN A 282 19.68 -4.95 -24.38
N SER A 283 19.61 -4.69 -23.07
CA SER A 283 18.86 -3.58 -22.47
C SER A 283 19.84 -2.49 -22.02
N ASP A 284 19.48 -1.21 -22.19
CA ASP A 284 20.30 -0.06 -21.77
C ASP A 284 20.57 -0.03 -20.25
N ILE A 285 19.58 -0.44 -19.46
CA ILE A 285 19.71 -0.72 -18.02
C ILE A 285 19.25 -2.15 -17.72
N ALA A 286 19.70 -2.73 -16.60
CA ALA A 286 19.31 -4.07 -16.18
C ALA A 286 17.79 -4.17 -15.93
N LEU A 287 17.16 -5.22 -16.47
CA LEU A 287 15.73 -5.50 -16.28
C LEU A 287 15.37 -5.70 -14.79
N PRO A 288 14.08 -5.53 -14.41
CA PRO A 288 13.61 -5.76 -13.04
C PRO A 288 14.06 -7.13 -12.51
N ALA A 289 14.48 -7.19 -11.25
CA ALA A 289 15.10 -8.40 -10.70
C ALA A 289 14.15 -9.61 -10.80
N GLY A 290 14.64 -10.70 -11.40
CA GLY A 290 13.86 -11.90 -11.71
C GLY A 290 13.27 -11.96 -13.13
N LEU A 291 13.41 -10.89 -13.93
CA LEU A 291 13.21 -10.94 -15.39
C LEU A 291 14.54 -11.14 -16.13
N SER A 292 14.47 -11.74 -17.32
CA SER A 292 15.60 -11.97 -18.22
C SER A 292 15.24 -11.62 -19.67
N LEU A 293 16.25 -11.18 -20.43
CA LEU A 293 16.21 -10.97 -21.88
C LEU A 293 17.06 -12.05 -22.55
N ASP A 294 16.54 -12.75 -23.56
CA ASP A 294 17.29 -13.74 -24.32
C ASP A 294 17.95 -13.18 -25.60
N SER A 295 18.70 -14.01 -26.33
CA SER A 295 19.40 -13.62 -27.57
C SER A 295 18.50 -13.36 -28.77
N VAL A 296 17.20 -13.65 -28.67
CA VAL A 296 16.15 -13.31 -29.66
C VAL A 296 15.15 -12.28 -29.11
N CYS A 297 15.58 -11.51 -28.11
CA CYS A 297 14.86 -10.39 -27.51
C CYS A 297 13.54 -10.75 -26.79
N GLN A 298 13.31 -12.02 -26.43
CA GLN A 298 12.15 -12.38 -25.60
C GLN A 298 12.41 -12.00 -24.15
N ILE A 299 11.38 -11.48 -23.47
CA ILE A 299 11.43 -11.20 -22.02
C ILE A 299 10.61 -12.25 -21.27
N THR A 300 11.24 -12.89 -20.29
CA THR A 300 10.68 -13.98 -19.48
C THR A 300 11.05 -13.82 -18.00
N GLY A 301 10.40 -14.58 -17.11
CA GLY A 301 10.79 -14.72 -15.71
C GLY A 301 9.68 -14.42 -14.70
N THR A 302 10.08 -14.08 -13.48
CA THR A 302 9.21 -13.84 -12.32
C THR A 302 9.76 -12.63 -11.55
N PRO A 303 9.25 -11.41 -11.74
CA PRO A 303 9.81 -10.20 -11.14
C PRO A 303 9.60 -10.22 -9.62
N ASN A 304 10.69 -10.14 -8.86
CA ASN A 304 10.69 -10.32 -7.40
C ASN A 304 10.90 -9.02 -6.61
N THR A 305 11.16 -7.89 -7.28
CA THR A 305 11.22 -6.54 -6.68
C THR A 305 10.09 -5.65 -7.18
N LEU A 306 9.40 -4.94 -6.26
CA LEU A 306 8.55 -3.80 -6.61
C LEU A 306 9.32 -2.76 -7.43
N GLN A 307 8.66 -2.16 -8.44
CA GLN A 307 9.27 -1.15 -9.28
C GLN A 307 8.25 -0.18 -9.87
N THR A 308 8.50 1.11 -9.73
CA THR A 308 7.78 2.18 -10.44
C THR A 308 7.95 2.07 -11.96
N ALA A 309 7.02 2.65 -12.71
CA ALA A 309 7.09 2.70 -14.16
C ALA A 309 8.45 3.24 -14.64
N THR A 310 9.22 2.39 -15.32
CA THR A 310 10.60 2.66 -15.77
C THR A 310 10.70 2.31 -17.24
N ASP A 311 11.42 3.13 -18.00
CA ASP A 311 11.64 2.93 -19.44
C ASP A 311 12.95 2.17 -19.69
N TYR A 312 12.92 1.26 -20.65
CA TYR A 312 14.02 0.39 -21.06
C TYR A 312 14.17 0.44 -22.57
N THR A 313 15.37 0.74 -23.06
CA THR A 313 15.70 0.72 -24.49
C THR A 313 16.29 -0.63 -24.85
N ILE A 314 15.45 -1.55 -25.32
CA ILE A 314 15.93 -2.85 -25.80
C ILE A 314 16.50 -2.68 -27.20
N THR A 315 17.70 -3.18 -27.42
CA THR A 315 18.44 -3.12 -28.69
C THR A 315 18.68 -4.53 -29.21
N ALA A 316 18.17 -4.82 -30.40
CA ALA A 316 18.44 -6.04 -31.16
C ALA A 316 19.58 -5.77 -32.16
N SER A 317 20.55 -6.67 -32.28
CA SER A 317 21.72 -6.47 -33.14
C SER A 317 22.21 -7.73 -33.84
N ASN A 318 22.97 -7.49 -34.91
CA ASN A 318 23.87 -8.46 -35.53
C ASN A 318 25.19 -7.76 -35.92
N ALA A 319 26.11 -8.49 -36.56
CA ALA A 319 27.42 -7.97 -36.96
C ALA A 319 27.39 -6.78 -37.97
N TYR A 320 26.22 -6.46 -38.53
CA TYR A 320 26.03 -5.48 -39.61
C TYR A 320 25.17 -4.28 -39.21
N GLY A 321 24.58 -4.28 -38.01
CA GLY A 321 23.81 -3.16 -37.48
C GLY A 321 22.91 -3.53 -36.30
N ASN A 322 22.09 -2.57 -35.88
CA ASN A 322 21.15 -2.73 -34.78
C ASN A 322 19.88 -1.91 -34.99
N THR A 323 18.86 -2.22 -34.19
CA THR A 323 17.61 -1.46 -34.05
C THR A 323 17.18 -1.50 -32.59
N SER A 324 16.53 -0.44 -32.12
CA SER A 324 16.14 -0.30 -30.71
C SER A 324 14.66 0.05 -30.57
N SER A 325 14.06 -0.36 -29.46
CA SER A 325 12.66 -0.14 -29.12
C SER A 325 12.53 0.15 -27.64
N THR A 326 11.84 1.23 -27.27
CA THR A 326 11.63 1.61 -25.87
C THR A 326 10.36 0.97 -25.33
N ILE A 327 10.51 0.16 -24.28
CA ILE A 327 9.39 -0.42 -23.52
C ILE A 327 9.32 0.20 -22.13
N ARG A 328 8.13 0.23 -21.53
CA ARG A 328 7.91 0.71 -20.17
C ARG A 328 7.46 -0.45 -19.30
N ILE A 329 8.13 -0.69 -18.17
CA ILE A 329 7.78 -1.77 -17.24
C ILE A 329 7.49 -1.20 -15.85
N THR A 330 6.39 -1.66 -15.26
CA THR A 330 6.02 -1.43 -13.85
C THR A 330 5.86 -2.79 -13.16
N VAL A 331 6.33 -2.92 -11.92
CA VAL A 331 6.11 -4.13 -11.09
C VAL A 331 5.37 -3.74 -9.83
N ASN A 332 4.13 -4.21 -9.70
CA ASN A 332 3.20 -3.89 -8.62
C ASN A 332 2.99 -5.09 -7.68
N LEU A 333 2.51 -4.87 -6.46
CA LEU A 333 2.02 -5.97 -5.61
C LEU A 333 0.69 -6.50 -6.16
N ALA A 334 0.41 -7.77 -5.90
CA ALA A 334 -0.94 -8.31 -6.07
C ALA A 334 -1.92 -7.60 -5.10
N PRO A 335 -3.16 -7.32 -5.50
CA PRO A 335 -4.23 -6.98 -4.56
C PRO A 335 -4.37 -8.10 -3.50
N PRO A 336 -4.64 -7.77 -2.22
CA PRO A 336 -4.93 -8.80 -1.23
C PRO A 336 -6.21 -9.54 -1.60
N SER A 337 -6.28 -10.84 -1.31
CA SER A 337 -7.39 -11.72 -1.69
C SER A 337 -7.69 -12.76 -0.63
N ALA A 338 -8.87 -13.37 -0.69
CA ALA A 338 -9.32 -14.44 0.21
C ALA A 338 -9.20 -14.10 1.71
N LEU A 339 -9.54 -12.87 2.12
CA LEU A 339 -9.70 -12.53 3.54
C LEU A 339 -10.85 -13.37 4.12
N ASN A 340 -10.59 -14.10 5.21
CA ASN A 340 -11.58 -14.96 5.84
C ASN A 340 -11.34 -15.19 7.34
N TYR A 341 -12.37 -14.98 8.16
CA TYR A 341 -12.41 -15.30 9.58
C TYR A 341 -13.24 -16.58 9.82
N VAL A 342 -12.57 -17.73 9.86
CA VAL A 342 -13.18 -19.08 9.85
C VAL A 342 -14.16 -19.41 10.98
N ALA A 343 -14.20 -18.61 12.05
CA ALA A 343 -15.02 -18.83 13.25
C ALA A 343 -16.11 -17.75 13.47
N SER A 344 -16.43 -16.96 12.44
CA SER A 344 -17.63 -16.11 12.44
C SER A 344 -18.90 -16.98 12.32
N PRO A 345 -20.00 -16.70 13.05
CA PRO A 345 -20.22 -15.57 13.94
C PRO A 345 -19.57 -15.73 15.32
N PHE A 346 -18.99 -14.64 15.83
CA PHE A 346 -18.30 -14.59 17.11
C PHE A 346 -19.24 -14.20 18.24
N VAL A 347 -19.26 -14.99 19.31
CA VAL A 347 -19.88 -14.63 20.60
C VAL A 347 -18.75 -14.45 21.61
N LEU A 348 -18.58 -13.22 22.08
CA LEU A 348 -17.53 -12.81 23.01
C LEU A 348 -18.10 -12.58 24.41
N THR A 349 -17.25 -12.71 25.42
CA THR A 349 -17.57 -12.35 26.80
C THR A 349 -16.90 -11.03 27.15
N GLU A 350 -17.68 -10.10 27.69
CA GLU A 350 -17.21 -8.84 28.26
C GLU A 350 -16.07 -9.07 29.28
N ASN A 351 -15.12 -8.13 29.36
CA ASN A 351 -13.92 -8.18 30.20
C ASN A 351 -12.97 -9.37 29.95
N SER A 352 -13.18 -10.18 28.90
CA SER A 352 -12.31 -11.30 28.53
C SER A 352 -11.40 -10.95 27.35
N THR A 353 -10.09 -11.17 27.47
CA THR A 353 -9.13 -10.95 26.37
C THR A 353 -9.38 -11.92 25.21
N ILE A 354 -9.37 -11.41 23.97
CA ILE A 354 -9.58 -12.20 22.76
C ILE A 354 -8.58 -11.83 21.65
N THR A 355 -8.36 -12.74 20.70
CA THR A 355 -7.71 -12.47 19.42
C THR A 355 -8.37 -13.32 18.32
N LEU A 356 -8.84 -12.67 17.27
CA LEU A 356 -9.50 -13.26 16.11
C LEU A 356 -8.54 -13.13 14.91
N THR A 357 -7.88 -14.23 14.55
CA THR A 357 -6.92 -14.28 13.45
C THR A 357 -7.61 -14.63 12.12
N PRO A 358 -7.61 -13.76 11.11
CA PRO A 358 -8.06 -14.12 9.78
C PRO A 358 -6.99 -14.91 9.01
N THR A 359 -7.41 -15.51 7.91
CA THR A 359 -6.53 -15.88 6.79
C THR A 359 -6.66 -14.82 5.70
N VAL A 360 -5.57 -14.54 4.97
CA VAL A 360 -5.54 -13.60 3.83
C VAL A 360 -4.35 -13.94 2.92
N THR A 361 -4.52 -13.74 1.61
CA THR A 361 -3.49 -14.01 0.59
C THR A 361 -2.96 -12.70 0.00
N GLY A 362 -1.64 -12.59 -0.17
CA GLY A 362 -0.97 -11.39 -0.67
C GLY A 362 -0.57 -10.40 0.44
N THR A 363 0.16 -9.35 0.08
CA THR A 363 0.70 -8.37 1.03
C THR A 363 -0.33 -7.31 1.39
N VAL A 364 -0.78 -7.30 2.64
CA VAL A 364 -1.68 -6.27 3.19
C VAL A 364 -0.86 -5.12 3.80
N THR A 365 -1.24 -3.88 3.51
CA THR A 365 -0.62 -2.67 4.11
C THR A 365 -1.61 -1.80 4.88
N SER A 366 -2.91 -2.08 4.81
CA SER A 366 -3.94 -1.46 5.65
C SER A 366 -5.14 -2.41 5.83
N CYS A 367 -5.61 -2.51 7.08
CA CYS A 367 -6.83 -3.22 7.47
C CYS A 367 -7.79 -2.24 8.15
N THR A 368 -9.04 -2.20 7.70
CA THR A 368 -10.09 -1.35 8.28
C THR A 368 -11.38 -2.12 8.52
N SER A 369 -12.25 -1.55 9.35
CA SER A 369 -13.65 -1.97 9.54
C SER A 369 -14.56 -0.87 9.00
N ASP A 370 -15.72 -1.21 8.44
CA ASP A 370 -16.72 -0.27 7.93
C ASP A 370 -17.36 0.57 9.04
N ILE A 371 -17.59 -0.03 10.20
CA ILE A 371 -18.01 0.64 11.44
C ILE A 371 -17.03 0.35 12.58
N SER A 372 -17.04 1.21 13.61
CA SER A 372 -16.20 1.05 14.81
C SER A 372 -16.44 -0.28 15.52
N LEU A 373 -15.37 -1.05 15.72
CA LEU A 373 -15.38 -2.31 16.46
C LEU A 373 -15.90 -2.13 17.92
N PRO A 374 -16.37 -3.20 18.57
CA PRO A 374 -16.82 -3.15 19.97
C PRO A 374 -15.76 -2.52 20.87
N THR A 375 -16.18 -1.68 21.82
CA THR A 375 -15.24 -0.86 22.61
C THR A 375 -14.25 -1.72 23.39
N GLY A 376 -12.97 -1.43 23.24
CA GLY A 376 -11.87 -2.24 23.80
C GLY A 376 -11.30 -3.31 22.86
N LEU A 377 -11.88 -3.51 21.66
CA LEU A 377 -11.26 -4.25 20.55
C LEU A 377 -10.57 -3.29 19.56
N SER A 378 -9.56 -3.81 18.87
CA SER A 378 -8.76 -3.11 17.87
C SER A 378 -8.41 -4.04 16.70
N ILE A 379 -8.10 -3.49 15.52
CA ILE A 379 -7.63 -4.25 14.36
C ILE A 379 -6.17 -3.93 14.04
N ASN A 380 -5.35 -4.96 13.81
CA ASN A 380 -3.98 -4.80 13.35
C ASN A 380 -3.96 -4.45 11.85
N ALA A 381 -3.30 -3.34 11.49
CA ALA A 381 -3.32 -2.78 10.13
C ALA A 381 -2.61 -3.61 9.05
N THR A 382 -1.82 -4.64 9.38
CA THR A 382 -1.08 -5.46 8.40
C THR A 382 -1.40 -6.95 8.45
N THR A 383 -1.96 -7.46 9.55
CA THR A 383 -2.41 -8.86 9.68
C THR A 383 -3.94 -9.01 9.70
N CYS A 384 -4.66 -7.90 9.83
CA CYS A 384 -6.11 -7.83 10.07
C CYS A 384 -6.57 -8.61 11.33
N ALA A 385 -5.67 -9.04 12.21
CA ALA A 385 -6.04 -9.67 13.47
C ALA A 385 -6.83 -8.67 14.34
N ILE A 386 -8.01 -9.08 14.83
CA ILE A 386 -8.83 -8.28 15.74
C ILE A 386 -8.54 -8.74 17.17
N SER A 387 -8.08 -7.86 18.04
CA SER A 387 -7.68 -8.22 19.41
C SER A 387 -7.95 -7.11 20.43
N GLY A 388 -8.04 -7.52 21.69
CA GLY A 388 -8.29 -6.63 22.83
C GLY A 388 -9.17 -7.29 23.89
N THR A 389 -9.87 -6.46 24.66
CA THR A 389 -10.79 -6.87 25.73
C THR A 389 -12.06 -6.04 25.61
N PRO A 390 -13.21 -6.60 25.21
CA PRO A 390 -14.42 -5.82 25.01
C PRO A 390 -14.98 -5.38 26.37
N ASN A 391 -15.26 -4.09 26.53
CA ASN A 391 -15.62 -3.46 27.82
C ASN A 391 -17.07 -2.94 27.88
N GLY A 392 -17.94 -3.45 27.01
CA GLY A 392 -19.38 -3.22 27.04
C GLY A 392 -20.14 -4.26 26.23
N THR A 393 -21.35 -4.61 26.65
CA THR A 393 -22.22 -5.57 25.96
C THR A 393 -22.77 -5.04 24.64
N GLN A 394 -22.92 -5.91 23.64
CA GLN A 394 -23.47 -5.58 22.33
C GLN A 394 -24.21 -6.76 21.69
N THR A 395 -25.37 -6.52 21.10
CA THR A 395 -26.09 -7.49 20.27
C THR A 395 -25.31 -7.86 19.01
N ALA A 396 -25.53 -9.06 18.46
CA ALA A 396 -24.89 -9.52 17.22
C ALA A 396 -24.95 -8.44 16.11
N THR A 397 -23.79 -7.92 15.75
CA THR A 397 -23.61 -6.81 14.81
C THR A 397 -22.64 -7.24 13.72
N ASN A 398 -22.93 -6.89 12.47
CA ASN A 398 -22.08 -7.26 11.34
C ASN A 398 -21.04 -6.17 11.06
N TYR A 399 -19.82 -6.60 10.74
CA TYR A 399 -18.65 -5.78 10.48
C TYR A 399 -18.01 -6.22 9.16
N THR A 400 -17.85 -5.30 8.21
CA THR A 400 -17.16 -5.57 6.94
C THR A 400 -15.70 -5.18 7.07
N ILE A 401 -14.86 -6.18 7.35
CA ILE A 401 -13.41 -5.97 7.42
C ILE A 401 -12.86 -5.89 6.00
N THR A 402 -12.03 -4.88 5.73
CA THR A 402 -11.35 -4.66 4.45
C THR A 402 -9.85 -4.81 4.62
N ALA A 403 -9.24 -5.76 3.90
CA ALA A 403 -7.79 -5.88 3.76
C ALA A 403 -7.36 -5.24 2.45
N SER A 404 -6.35 -4.36 2.47
CA SER A 404 -6.00 -3.52 1.32
C SER A 404 -4.50 -3.27 1.17
N ASN A 405 -4.10 -2.95 -0.07
CA ASN A 405 -2.84 -2.28 -0.38
C ASN A 405 -3.06 -1.26 -1.51
N ALA A 406 -1.99 -0.61 -1.98
CA ALA A 406 -2.07 0.45 -3.00
C ALA A 406 -2.66 0.03 -4.37
N TYR A 407 -2.86 -1.27 -4.60
CA TYR A 407 -3.30 -1.85 -5.87
C TYR A 407 -4.68 -2.51 -5.81
N GLY A 408 -5.29 -2.63 -4.62
CA GLY A 408 -6.65 -3.15 -4.46
C GLY A 408 -6.94 -3.66 -3.04
N SER A 409 -8.10 -4.29 -2.89
CA SER A 409 -8.59 -4.79 -1.61
C SER A 409 -9.48 -6.03 -1.74
N THR A 410 -9.70 -6.70 -0.61
CA THR A 410 -10.66 -7.78 -0.42
C THR A 410 -11.39 -7.57 0.90
N THR A 411 -12.63 -8.07 1.02
CA THR A 411 -13.48 -7.88 2.19
C THR A 411 -13.98 -9.20 2.77
N ASN A 412 -14.29 -9.20 4.06
CA ASN A 412 -14.96 -10.30 4.75
C ASN A 412 -15.93 -9.73 5.79
N THR A 413 -17.21 -10.11 5.70
CA THR A 413 -18.22 -9.68 6.67
C THR A 413 -18.31 -10.70 7.79
N ILE A 414 -17.99 -10.27 9.02
CA ILE A 414 -18.08 -11.06 10.24
C ILE A 414 -19.23 -10.56 11.11
N SER A 415 -19.78 -11.42 11.96
CA SER A 415 -20.73 -11.01 13.01
C SER A 415 -20.06 -11.11 14.38
N ILE A 416 -20.25 -10.11 15.24
CA ILE A 416 -19.75 -10.10 16.62
C ILE A 416 -20.89 -9.74 17.57
N ALA A 417 -21.11 -10.57 18.59
CA ALA A 417 -21.88 -10.24 19.78
C ALA A 417 -20.95 -10.19 21.00
N VAL A 418 -21.25 -9.33 21.98
CA VAL A 418 -20.57 -9.27 23.27
C VAL A 418 -21.61 -9.46 24.38
N ASN A 419 -21.55 -10.59 25.05
CA ASN A 419 -22.40 -10.92 26.20
C ASN A 419 -21.73 -10.44 27.50
N ALA A 420 -22.54 -10.07 28.50
CA ALA A 420 -22.04 -9.70 29.83
C ALA A 420 -21.19 -10.82 30.45
N ALA A 421 -20.21 -10.48 31.28
CA ALA A 421 -19.56 -11.46 32.13
C ALA A 421 -20.54 -12.07 33.15
N ALA A 422 -20.42 -13.37 33.45
CA ALA A 422 -21.18 -13.98 34.54
C ALA A 422 -20.80 -13.33 35.89
N PRO A 423 -21.74 -13.12 36.83
CA PRO A 423 -21.41 -12.50 38.11
C PRO A 423 -20.51 -13.42 38.94
N SER A 424 -19.60 -12.83 39.73
CA SER A 424 -18.59 -13.56 40.51
C SER A 424 -18.29 -12.89 41.85
N GLY A 425 -17.63 -13.61 42.76
CA GLY A 425 -17.15 -13.05 44.04
C GLY A 425 -18.23 -12.67 45.06
N LEU A 426 -19.47 -13.18 44.92
CA LEU A 426 -20.57 -12.86 45.83
C LEU A 426 -20.23 -13.24 47.27
N THR A 427 -20.18 -12.25 48.15
CA THR A 427 -19.77 -12.40 49.55
C THR A 427 -20.50 -11.42 50.46
N TYR A 428 -20.85 -11.87 51.68
CA TYR A 428 -21.31 -10.99 52.76
C TYR A 428 -20.25 -10.97 53.87
N SER A 429 -20.05 -9.81 54.49
CA SER A 429 -19.12 -9.64 55.61
C SER A 429 -19.85 -8.94 56.76
N PRO A 430 -20.06 -9.61 57.92
CA PRO A 430 -19.79 -11.03 58.20
C PRO A 430 -20.70 -11.98 57.41
N THR A 431 -20.34 -13.27 57.37
CA THR A 431 -21.19 -14.35 56.81
C THR A 431 -22.31 -14.79 57.76
N THR A 432 -22.15 -14.58 59.08
CA THR A 432 -23.22 -14.72 60.07
C THR A 432 -23.85 -13.34 60.31
N LEU A 433 -25.09 -13.18 59.85
CA LEU A 433 -25.85 -11.94 59.90
C LEU A 433 -26.81 -11.94 61.09
N THR A 434 -26.59 -11.02 62.02
CA THR A 434 -27.40 -10.85 63.23
C THR A 434 -28.35 -9.68 63.09
N PHE A 435 -29.65 -9.96 63.22
CA PHE A 435 -30.73 -8.99 63.22
C PHE A 435 -31.49 -9.03 64.56
N TYR A 436 -32.34 -8.03 64.80
CA TYR A 436 -33.19 -7.93 66.00
C TYR A 436 -34.65 -7.73 65.62
N LYS A 437 -35.56 -8.40 66.33
CA LYS A 437 -37.01 -8.28 66.11
C LYS A 437 -37.44 -6.82 66.19
N GLY A 438 -38.16 -6.34 65.17
CA GLY A 438 -38.70 -4.99 65.10
C GLY A 438 -37.69 -3.89 64.68
N VAL A 439 -36.43 -4.23 64.39
CA VAL A 439 -35.40 -3.24 63.99
C VAL A 439 -35.16 -3.30 62.49
N ASN A 440 -35.55 -2.23 61.77
CA ASN A 440 -35.26 -2.10 60.34
C ASN A 440 -33.74 -2.10 60.10
N SER A 441 -33.28 -2.98 59.21
CA SER A 441 -31.87 -3.29 58.98
C SER A 441 -31.59 -3.47 57.49
N SER A 442 -30.33 -3.30 57.07
CA SER A 442 -29.90 -3.52 55.69
C SER A 442 -28.44 -3.97 55.65
N ILE A 443 -28.12 -4.94 54.79
CA ILE A 443 -26.76 -5.41 54.54
C ILE A 443 -26.56 -5.68 53.03
N ALA A 444 -25.54 -5.04 52.46
CA ALA A 444 -25.16 -5.23 51.07
C ALA A 444 -23.99 -6.23 50.97
N PRO A 445 -24.03 -7.17 50.00
CA PRO A 445 -22.86 -7.99 49.68
C PRO A 445 -21.85 -7.23 48.82
N THR A 446 -20.65 -7.80 48.70
CA THR A 446 -19.75 -7.52 47.57
C THR A 446 -20.00 -8.54 46.46
N VAL A 447 -20.05 -8.09 45.22
CA VAL A 447 -20.18 -8.93 44.01
C VAL A 447 -19.54 -8.20 42.82
N THR A 448 -19.01 -8.95 41.86
CA THR A 448 -18.36 -8.43 40.64
C THR A 448 -19.15 -8.84 39.41
N GLY A 449 -19.32 -7.92 38.46
CA GLY A 449 -20.14 -8.10 37.25
C GLY A 449 -21.61 -7.72 37.45
N THR A 450 -22.33 -7.58 36.34
CA THR A 450 -23.73 -7.10 36.32
C THR A 450 -24.71 -8.19 36.77
N VAL A 451 -25.40 -7.98 37.89
CA VAL A 451 -26.45 -8.87 38.39
C VAL A 451 -27.83 -8.40 37.89
N THR A 452 -28.61 -9.31 37.31
CA THR A 452 -29.98 -9.02 36.83
C THR A 452 -31.05 -9.81 37.57
N SER A 453 -30.68 -10.87 38.29
CA SER A 453 -31.55 -11.62 39.19
C SER A 453 -30.76 -12.13 40.39
N CYS A 454 -31.32 -11.96 41.59
CA CYS A 454 -30.74 -12.41 42.84
C CYS A 454 -31.81 -13.04 43.72
N THR A 455 -31.52 -14.23 44.26
CA THR A 455 -32.49 -15.06 44.98
C THR A 455 -31.86 -15.71 46.21
N SER A 456 -32.70 -16.02 47.20
CA SER A 456 -32.37 -16.91 48.32
C SER A 456 -32.95 -18.30 48.06
N GLY A 457 -32.17 -19.37 48.28
CA GLY A 457 -32.60 -20.76 48.06
C GLY A 457 -33.72 -21.25 48.98
N SER A 458 -34.01 -20.48 50.04
CA SER A 458 -35.15 -20.63 50.95
C SER A 458 -35.77 -19.25 51.16
N THR A 459 -37.06 -19.20 51.54
CA THR A 459 -37.75 -17.94 51.89
C THR A 459 -37.06 -17.26 53.08
N LEU A 460 -36.65 -16.00 52.91
CA LEU A 460 -36.07 -15.20 54.00
C LEU A 460 -37.06 -15.05 55.18
N PRO A 461 -36.56 -14.78 56.40
CA PRO A 461 -37.43 -14.64 57.58
C PRO A 461 -38.47 -13.53 57.41
N ASN A 462 -39.66 -13.71 57.99
CA ASN A 462 -40.77 -12.75 57.87
C ASN A 462 -40.33 -11.33 58.23
N GLY A 463 -40.45 -10.42 57.25
CA GLY A 463 -40.06 -9.02 57.37
C GLY A 463 -38.70 -8.66 56.76
N LEU A 464 -37.90 -9.65 56.35
CA LEU A 464 -36.70 -9.46 55.52
C LEU A 464 -36.98 -9.77 54.05
N SER A 465 -36.26 -9.09 53.17
CA SER A 465 -36.36 -9.19 51.71
C SER A 465 -34.97 -9.13 51.07
N ILE A 466 -34.84 -9.54 49.80
CA ILE A 466 -33.62 -9.39 49.01
C ILE A 466 -33.90 -8.57 47.74
N ASN A 467 -33.03 -7.61 47.44
CA ASN A 467 -33.07 -6.87 46.19
C ASN A 467 -32.55 -7.74 45.02
N SER A 468 -33.31 -7.83 43.94
CA SER A 468 -33.04 -8.72 42.80
C SER A 468 -31.87 -8.28 41.90
N THR A 469 -31.36 -7.05 41.99
CA THR A 469 -30.23 -6.56 41.18
C THR A 469 -29.00 -6.16 42.00
N THR A 470 -29.15 -5.86 43.30
CA THR A 470 -28.02 -5.55 44.19
C THR A 470 -27.70 -6.66 45.20
N CYS A 471 -28.53 -7.69 45.31
CA CYS A 471 -28.48 -8.72 46.35
C CYS A 471 -28.52 -8.18 47.80
N THR A 472 -28.84 -6.90 48.02
CA THR A 472 -28.96 -6.32 49.35
C THR A 472 -30.09 -6.99 50.12
N ILE A 473 -29.81 -7.48 51.32
CA ILE A 473 -30.83 -8.05 52.23
C ILE A 473 -31.26 -6.96 53.20
N SER A 474 -32.56 -6.66 53.27
CA SER A 474 -33.08 -5.58 54.11
C SER A 474 -34.52 -5.77 54.57
N GLY A 475 -34.88 -5.07 55.65
CA GLY A 475 -36.23 -5.02 56.21
C GLY A 475 -36.25 -5.09 57.74
N THR A 476 -37.45 -5.32 58.29
CA THR A 476 -37.75 -5.32 59.72
C THR A 476 -38.28 -6.70 60.14
N PRO A 477 -37.46 -7.62 60.67
CA PRO A 477 -37.91 -8.97 60.99
C PRO A 477 -38.92 -8.99 62.14
N THR A 478 -39.97 -9.81 62.01
CA THR A 478 -41.13 -9.78 62.93
C THR A 478 -41.12 -10.88 64.00
N SER A 479 -40.30 -11.92 63.84
CA SER A 479 -40.21 -13.09 64.74
C SER A 479 -38.77 -13.46 65.07
N PHE A 480 -38.54 -14.01 66.27
CA PHE A 480 -37.27 -14.64 66.64
C PHE A 480 -36.96 -15.82 65.70
N GLN A 481 -35.68 -16.01 65.36
CA GLN A 481 -35.21 -17.15 64.58
C GLN A 481 -33.79 -17.53 64.98
N ALA A 482 -33.55 -18.81 65.27
CA ALA A 482 -32.21 -19.35 65.47
C ALA A 482 -31.36 -19.29 64.16
N GLY A 483 -30.04 -19.33 64.30
CA GLY A 483 -29.10 -19.23 63.17
C GLY A 483 -29.41 -20.26 62.08
N THR A 484 -29.93 -19.79 60.94
CA THR A 484 -30.42 -20.62 59.84
C THR A 484 -29.66 -20.26 58.57
N ASN A 485 -29.22 -21.27 57.81
CA ASN A 485 -28.37 -21.04 56.64
C ASN A 485 -29.21 -20.80 55.37
N TYR A 486 -28.80 -19.80 54.58
CA TYR A 486 -29.40 -19.42 53.30
C TYR A 486 -28.31 -19.36 52.22
N THR A 487 -28.51 -20.08 51.12
CA THR A 487 -27.71 -19.90 49.91
C THR A 487 -28.29 -18.71 49.14
N ILE A 488 -27.51 -17.66 48.93
CA ILE A 488 -27.86 -16.54 48.05
C ILE A 488 -27.19 -16.76 46.70
N THR A 489 -27.94 -16.61 45.61
CA THR A 489 -27.44 -16.76 44.23
C THR A 489 -27.64 -15.46 43.47
N ALA A 490 -26.56 -14.92 42.91
CA ALA A 490 -26.55 -13.77 42.02
C ALA A 490 -26.33 -14.25 40.57
N SER A 491 -27.12 -13.74 39.62
CA SER A 491 -27.17 -14.27 38.26
C SER A 491 -27.44 -13.21 37.19
N ASN A 492 -27.03 -13.54 35.96
CA ASN A 492 -27.44 -12.85 34.73
C ASN A 492 -27.57 -13.88 33.58
N SER A 493 -27.81 -13.40 32.36
CA SER A 493 -27.98 -14.24 31.16
C SER A 493 -26.77 -15.11 30.79
N SER A 494 -25.58 -14.82 31.32
CA SER A 494 -24.33 -15.52 31.04
C SER A 494 -23.89 -16.50 32.15
N GLY A 495 -24.53 -16.49 33.31
CA GLY A 495 -24.22 -17.40 34.41
C GLY A 495 -24.58 -16.89 35.80
N SER A 496 -24.07 -17.57 36.83
CA SER A 496 -24.35 -17.23 38.23
C SER A 496 -23.19 -17.56 39.18
N THR A 497 -23.20 -16.90 40.34
CA THR A 497 -22.37 -17.19 41.50
C THR A 497 -23.27 -17.30 42.73
N ASN A 498 -22.86 -18.06 43.74
CA ASN A 498 -23.61 -18.21 44.97
C ASN A 498 -22.70 -18.19 46.20
N THR A 499 -23.30 -17.93 47.37
CA THR A 499 -22.63 -17.90 48.66
C THR A 499 -23.58 -18.33 49.76
N SER A 500 -23.06 -18.84 50.87
CA SER A 500 -23.87 -19.29 52.02
C SER A 500 -23.67 -18.37 53.21
N ILE A 501 -24.77 -17.86 53.74
CA ILE A 501 -24.84 -17.00 54.93
C ILE A 501 -25.69 -17.67 56.01
N SER A 502 -25.47 -17.32 57.28
CA SER A 502 -26.33 -17.73 58.39
C SER A 502 -27.07 -16.52 58.93
N ILE A 503 -28.41 -16.56 58.98
CA ILE A 503 -29.25 -15.47 59.49
C ILE A 503 -29.80 -15.85 60.86
N LEU A 504 -29.53 -14.99 61.85
CA LEU A 504 -29.94 -15.10 63.24
C LEU A 504 -30.78 -13.87 63.61
N ILE A 505 -31.98 -14.06 64.15
CA ILE A 505 -32.84 -12.97 64.63
C ILE A 505 -33.08 -13.13 66.12
N PHE A 506 -32.45 -12.26 66.91
CA PHE A 506 -32.73 -12.15 68.34
C PHE A 506 -34.09 -11.48 68.61
N GLY A 507 -34.51 -11.48 69.88
CA GLY A 507 -35.67 -10.73 70.35
C GLY A 507 -35.44 -9.21 70.30
N ASN A 508 -35.89 -8.50 71.34
CA ASN A 508 -35.64 -7.06 71.47
C ASN A 508 -34.12 -6.80 71.45
N ALA A 509 -33.71 -5.73 70.76
CA ALA A 509 -32.32 -5.27 70.80
C ALA A 509 -31.94 -4.83 72.22
N PRO A 510 -30.67 -5.02 72.65
CA PRO A 510 -30.21 -4.53 73.93
C PRO A 510 -30.35 -3.00 74.01
N ILE A 511 -30.61 -2.47 75.20
CA ILE A 511 -30.55 -1.03 75.45
C ILE A 511 -29.08 -0.59 75.35
N LYS A 512 -28.81 0.54 74.71
CA LYS A 512 -27.46 1.13 74.71
C LYS A 512 -27.07 1.57 76.12
N THR A 513 -25.81 1.36 76.49
CA THR A 513 -25.19 1.98 77.67
C THR A 513 -25.08 3.51 77.58
N MET A 514 -25.47 4.10 76.43
CA MET A 514 -25.48 5.53 76.08
C MET A 514 -24.10 6.21 76.02
N GLN A 515 -23.05 5.55 76.51
CA GLN A 515 -21.65 5.96 76.40
C GLN A 515 -21.31 6.33 74.95
N ASN A 516 -20.82 7.55 74.73
CA ASN A 516 -20.50 8.10 73.40
C ASN A 516 -18.99 8.36 73.19
N THR A 517 -18.17 7.93 74.15
CA THR A 517 -16.74 8.23 74.27
C THR A 517 -15.96 6.93 74.46
N CYS A 518 -14.70 6.92 74.05
CA CYS A 518 -13.81 5.77 74.16
C CYS A 518 -12.58 6.11 75.01
N TRP A 519 -11.82 5.09 75.41
CA TRP A 519 -10.56 5.25 76.16
C TRP A 519 -9.43 4.46 75.51
N ASN A 520 -8.22 5.00 75.53
CA ASN A 520 -7.02 4.27 75.12
C ASN A 520 -6.51 3.33 76.23
N THR A 521 -5.50 2.52 75.91
CA THR A 521 -4.88 1.56 76.86
C THR A 521 -4.27 2.21 78.11
N ALA A 522 -4.03 3.53 78.10
CA ALA A 522 -3.58 4.31 79.25
C ALA A 522 -4.73 4.99 80.03
N GLY A 523 -5.99 4.61 79.78
CA GLY A 523 -7.16 5.19 80.44
C GLY A 523 -7.46 6.64 80.05
N THR A 524 -6.83 7.15 78.99
CA THR A 524 -7.06 8.53 78.51
C THR A 524 -8.19 8.56 77.47
N LEU A 525 -9.01 9.61 77.52
CA LEU A 525 -10.17 9.81 76.65
C LEU A 525 -9.80 9.89 75.16
N ASP A 526 -10.35 8.98 74.35
CA ASP A 526 -10.48 9.10 72.90
C ASP A 526 -11.90 9.61 72.58
N ALA A 527 -12.04 10.94 72.52
CA ALA A 527 -13.30 11.60 72.17
C ALA A 527 -13.72 11.43 70.70
N THR A 528 -12.88 10.81 69.86
CA THR A 528 -13.19 10.51 68.46
C THR A 528 -13.60 9.06 68.23
N CYS A 529 -13.34 8.19 69.20
CA CYS A 529 -13.36 6.73 69.07
C CYS A 529 -12.55 6.19 67.86
N ALA A 530 -11.67 6.99 67.24
CA ALA A 530 -10.97 6.62 66.02
C ALA A 530 -9.86 5.58 66.25
N ALA A 531 -9.26 5.54 67.44
CA ALA A 531 -8.11 4.68 67.72
C ALA A 531 -8.44 3.18 67.53
N ALA A 532 -7.42 2.38 67.23
CA ALA A 532 -7.56 0.92 67.13
C ALA A 532 -7.92 0.27 68.49
N THR A 533 -7.46 0.86 69.61
CA THR A 533 -7.82 0.46 70.98
C THR A 533 -9.31 0.64 71.28
N SER A 534 -9.97 1.55 70.57
CA SER A 534 -11.38 1.88 70.70
C SER A 534 -12.28 0.85 69.99
N ASN A 535 -11.72 -0.10 69.23
CA ASN A 535 -12.46 -1.20 68.61
C ASN A 535 -13.07 -2.13 69.68
N GLY A 536 -14.39 -2.36 69.59
CA GLY A 536 -15.12 -3.20 70.54
C GLY A 536 -15.62 -2.48 71.79
N GLN A 537 -15.28 -1.21 72.00
CA GLN A 537 -15.83 -0.39 73.09
C GLN A 537 -17.23 0.13 72.72
N ASP A 538 -18.14 0.20 73.69
CA ASP A 538 -19.51 0.69 73.51
C ASP A 538 -19.56 2.08 72.86
N GLY A 539 -18.69 2.99 73.31
CA GLY A 539 -18.50 4.31 72.73
C GLY A 539 -18.32 4.31 71.20
N LYS A 540 -17.59 3.32 70.65
CA LYS A 540 -17.38 3.17 69.20
C LYS A 540 -18.46 2.33 68.53
N LEU A 541 -19.01 1.34 69.25
CA LEU A 541 -19.99 0.41 68.70
C LEU A 541 -21.36 1.06 68.49
N GLN A 542 -21.83 1.86 69.46
CA GLN A 542 -23.16 2.50 69.44
C GLN A 542 -24.33 1.54 69.15
N LYS A 543 -24.18 0.23 69.43
CA LYS A 543 -25.14 -0.82 69.11
C LYS A 543 -26.20 -0.99 70.19
N GLY A 544 -27.44 -1.24 69.76
CA GLY A 544 -28.61 -1.33 70.63
C GLY A 544 -29.64 -0.24 70.31
N VAL A 545 -30.72 -0.18 71.09
CA VAL A 545 -31.72 0.90 71.05
C VAL A 545 -31.40 1.97 72.10
N ASN A 546 -31.57 3.25 71.75
CA ASN A 546 -31.45 4.33 72.72
C ASN A 546 -32.52 4.17 73.82
N ALA A 547 -32.16 4.41 75.09
CA ALA A 547 -33.15 4.45 76.16
C ALA A 547 -34.21 5.55 75.88
N ASN A 548 -35.49 5.22 76.04
CA ASN A 548 -36.61 6.06 75.62
C ASN A 548 -37.71 6.01 76.70
N PHE A 549 -37.88 7.12 77.42
CA PHE A 549 -38.77 7.21 78.57
C PHE A 549 -39.86 8.27 78.36
N THR A 550 -41.01 8.09 78.99
CA THR A 550 -42.12 9.06 78.97
C THR A 550 -42.72 9.20 80.35
N ASN A 551 -42.53 10.38 80.95
CA ASN A 551 -43.10 10.73 82.25
C ASN A 551 -44.61 10.99 82.10
N GLN A 552 -45.40 10.51 83.05
CA GLN A 552 -46.85 10.75 83.10
C GLN A 552 -47.28 11.06 84.54
N THR A 553 -48.23 11.98 84.68
CA THR A 553 -48.95 12.22 85.94
C THR A 553 -50.32 11.59 85.83
N VAL A 554 -50.62 10.64 86.71
CA VAL A 554 -51.91 9.96 86.82
C VAL A 554 -52.60 10.41 88.11
N ASN A 555 -53.94 10.44 88.14
CA ASN A 555 -54.75 10.81 89.30
C ASN A 555 -54.39 12.17 89.98
N GLY A 556 -53.70 13.05 89.25
CA GLY A 556 -53.29 14.40 89.68
C GLY A 556 -51.95 14.47 90.43
N ASN A 557 -51.53 13.41 91.13
CA ASN A 557 -50.33 13.41 91.99
C ASN A 557 -49.51 12.11 91.96
N GLU A 558 -49.87 11.13 91.12
CA GLU A 558 -49.17 9.86 90.99
C GLU A 558 -48.23 9.89 89.77
N TYR A 559 -46.92 9.90 90.01
CA TYR A 559 -45.91 10.13 88.97
C TYR A 559 -45.27 8.82 88.54
N ILE A 560 -45.40 8.51 87.25
CA ILE A 560 -44.85 7.29 86.64
C ILE A 560 -43.99 7.61 85.41
N VAL A 561 -43.16 6.64 85.03
CA VAL A 561 -42.31 6.67 83.83
C VAL A 561 -42.54 5.40 83.03
N THR A 562 -43.02 5.54 81.80
CA THR A 562 -43.07 4.43 80.84
C THR A 562 -41.71 4.30 80.15
N ASP A 563 -41.12 3.11 80.15
CA ASP A 563 -40.02 2.73 79.26
C ASP A 563 -40.62 2.24 77.94
N ASN A 564 -40.44 3.02 76.88
CA ASN A 564 -41.00 2.75 75.56
C ASN A 564 -40.29 1.61 74.80
N ASN A 565 -39.16 1.10 75.30
CA ASN A 565 -38.43 -0.02 74.70
C ASN A 565 -38.80 -1.39 75.29
N THR A 566 -39.15 -1.42 76.59
CA THR A 566 -39.53 -2.65 77.30
C THR A 566 -41.03 -2.75 77.59
N GLY A 567 -41.75 -1.63 77.58
CA GLY A 567 -43.14 -1.52 78.03
C GLY A 567 -43.28 -1.50 79.56
N LEU A 568 -42.19 -1.52 80.32
CA LEU A 568 -42.23 -1.45 81.78
C LEU A 568 -42.60 -0.05 82.27
N ILE A 569 -43.31 0.01 83.39
CA ILE A 569 -43.81 1.27 83.97
C ILE A 569 -43.28 1.40 85.40
N TRP A 570 -42.57 2.48 85.65
CA TRP A 570 -41.81 2.71 86.88
C TRP A 570 -42.42 3.84 87.71
N THR A 571 -42.21 3.84 89.02
CA THR A 571 -42.43 5.05 89.83
C THR A 571 -41.39 6.10 89.47
N THR A 572 -41.80 7.37 89.23
CA THR A 572 -40.87 8.48 88.90
C THR A 572 -39.88 8.75 90.03
N CYS A 573 -40.31 8.54 91.28
CA CYS A 573 -39.49 8.64 92.47
C CYS A 573 -39.15 7.27 93.06
N HIS A 574 -38.08 7.19 93.88
CA HIS A 574 -37.96 6.13 94.87
C HIS A 574 -38.93 6.35 96.04
N PHE A 575 -39.16 5.32 96.84
CA PHE A 575 -40.24 5.29 97.81
C PHE A 575 -40.15 6.41 98.87
N ASN A 576 -41.32 6.91 99.30
CA ASN A 576 -41.53 8.08 100.18
C ASN A 576 -41.04 9.45 99.66
N LYS A 577 -40.51 9.54 98.44
CA LYS A 577 -40.35 10.82 97.72
C LYS A 577 -41.60 11.20 96.94
N THR A 578 -41.91 12.49 96.89
CA THR A 578 -43.13 13.07 96.29
C THR A 578 -42.81 14.25 95.38
N ASN A 579 -43.83 14.72 94.64
CA ASN A 579 -43.74 15.73 93.56
C ASN A 579 -43.11 15.15 92.27
N ALA A 580 -43.39 15.76 91.12
CA ALA A 580 -42.92 15.29 89.81
C ALA A 580 -41.38 15.32 89.66
N ASP A 581 -40.70 16.14 90.44
CA ASP A 581 -39.24 16.29 90.52
C ASP A 581 -38.62 15.52 91.70
N CYS A 582 -39.43 14.79 92.48
CA CYS A 582 -39.03 14.05 93.68
C CYS A 582 -38.39 14.93 94.78
N SER A 583 -38.67 16.24 94.77
CA SER A 583 -38.20 17.18 95.79
C SER A 583 -38.82 16.90 97.17
N GLY A 584 -40.13 16.65 97.20
CA GLY A 584 -40.92 16.47 98.43
C GLY A 584 -40.70 15.12 99.10
N GLY A 585 -41.12 15.01 100.37
CA GLY A 585 -41.01 13.78 101.15
C GLY A 585 -39.57 13.42 101.58
N THR A 586 -39.45 12.32 102.32
CA THR A 586 -38.19 11.83 102.90
C THR A 586 -37.76 10.52 102.25
N THR A 587 -36.45 10.32 102.07
CA THR A 587 -35.93 9.02 101.62
C THR A 587 -36.10 7.99 102.73
N ALA A 588 -36.83 6.91 102.44
CA ALA A 588 -36.98 5.78 103.35
C ALA A 588 -36.04 4.63 102.97
N TYR A 589 -35.39 4.05 103.98
CA TYR A 589 -34.49 2.91 103.85
C TYR A 589 -35.20 1.65 104.30
N TYR A 590 -35.08 0.59 103.51
CA TYR A 590 -35.75 -0.68 103.74
C TYR A 590 -34.74 -1.82 103.78
N ASN A 591 -35.15 -2.92 104.40
CA ASN A 591 -34.61 -4.24 104.12
C ASN A 591 -35.38 -4.88 102.94
N LEU A 592 -34.94 -6.03 102.42
CA LEU A 592 -35.54 -6.60 101.20
C LEU A 592 -37.05 -6.83 101.33
N THR A 593 -37.49 -7.40 102.46
CA THR A 593 -38.91 -7.66 102.74
C THR A 593 -39.71 -6.36 102.82
N GLY A 594 -39.18 -5.33 103.48
CA GLY A 594 -39.81 -4.01 103.55
C GLY A 594 -39.94 -3.35 102.18
N ALA A 595 -38.91 -3.41 101.34
CA ALA A 595 -38.92 -2.88 99.97
C ALA A 595 -39.94 -3.61 99.08
N THR A 596 -39.98 -4.93 99.18
CA THR A 596 -40.94 -5.78 98.46
C THR A 596 -42.37 -5.45 98.86
N ASN A 597 -42.64 -5.39 100.17
CA ASN A 597 -43.97 -5.06 100.71
C ASN A 597 -44.39 -3.62 100.37
N ALA A 598 -43.47 -2.66 100.37
CA ALA A 598 -43.73 -1.27 99.98
C ALA A 598 -44.21 -1.18 98.51
N CYS A 599 -43.57 -1.89 97.59
CA CYS A 599 -44.02 -1.94 96.20
C CYS A 599 -45.33 -2.71 96.02
N ILE A 600 -45.56 -3.80 96.76
CA ILE A 600 -46.84 -4.54 96.72
C ILE A 600 -47.99 -3.69 97.27
N ALA A 601 -47.75 -2.86 98.29
CA ALA A 601 -48.77 -1.99 98.88
C ALA A 601 -49.35 -0.96 97.90
N LEU A 602 -48.58 -0.57 96.87
CA LEU A 602 -49.07 0.30 95.79
C LEU A 602 -50.30 -0.28 95.08
N ASN A 603 -50.44 -1.61 95.02
CA ASN A 603 -51.57 -2.29 94.36
C ASN A 603 -52.89 -2.16 95.13
N ALA A 604 -52.84 -1.83 96.43
CA ALA A 604 -54.02 -1.66 97.28
C ALA A 604 -54.51 -0.21 97.37
N LEU A 605 -53.77 0.76 96.80
CA LEU A 605 -54.14 2.17 96.81
C LEU A 605 -55.39 2.44 95.94
N ASN A 606 -55.93 3.66 96.02
CA ASN A 606 -57.06 4.13 95.20
C ASN A 606 -58.26 3.16 95.23
N SER A 607 -58.64 2.72 96.44
CA SER A 607 -59.72 1.75 96.68
C SER A 607 -59.58 0.42 95.92
N GLY A 608 -58.34 -0.02 95.67
CA GLY A 608 -58.04 -1.25 94.92
C GLY A 608 -57.83 -1.06 93.41
N ALA A 609 -57.92 0.17 92.89
CA ALA A 609 -57.46 0.49 91.53
C ALA A 609 -55.91 0.55 91.44
N GLY A 610 -55.23 0.68 92.57
CA GLY A 610 -53.77 0.74 92.69
C GLY A 610 -53.15 2.06 92.23
N TYR A 611 -51.86 2.23 92.54
CA TYR A 611 -51.10 3.44 92.21
C TYR A 611 -51.05 3.66 90.70
N ALA A 612 -51.35 4.87 90.26
CA ALA A 612 -51.48 5.24 88.85
C ALA A 612 -52.41 4.29 88.07
N ASN A 613 -53.49 3.83 88.71
CA ASN A 613 -54.50 2.90 88.18
C ASN A 613 -53.91 1.56 87.70
N ARG A 614 -52.93 1.02 88.45
CA ARG A 614 -52.23 -0.24 88.15
C ARG A 614 -52.05 -1.09 89.41
N THR A 615 -52.23 -2.40 89.27
CA THR A 615 -52.22 -3.39 90.35
C THR A 615 -51.16 -4.50 90.20
N THR A 616 -50.17 -4.31 89.32
CA THR A 616 -49.03 -5.23 89.11
C THR A 616 -47.68 -4.67 89.58
N TRP A 617 -47.69 -3.69 90.49
CA TRP A 617 -46.49 -3.13 91.10
C TRP A 617 -45.74 -4.17 91.94
N ARG A 618 -44.43 -4.22 91.73
CA ARG A 618 -43.48 -5.08 92.43
C ARG A 618 -42.11 -4.40 92.53
N LEU A 619 -41.21 -5.04 93.26
CA LEU A 619 -39.80 -4.75 93.19
C LEU A 619 -39.24 -5.22 91.82
N PRO A 620 -38.38 -4.45 91.14
CA PRO A 620 -37.78 -4.85 89.87
C PRO A 620 -36.83 -6.03 90.05
N THR A 621 -36.54 -6.76 88.97
CA THR A 621 -35.37 -7.63 88.90
C THR A 621 -34.12 -6.80 88.58
N ILE A 622 -32.92 -7.34 88.80
CA ILE A 622 -31.68 -6.58 88.59
C ILE A 622 -31.55 -6.10 87.14
N SER A 623 -31.84 -6.97 86.16
CA SER A 623 -31.75 -6.67 84.73
C SER A 623 -32.84 -5.72 84.22
N GLU A 624 -33.87 -5.45 85.00
CA GLU A 624 -34.83 -4.38 84.71
C GLU A 624 -34.32 -3.04 85.23
N ILE A 625 -33.76 -2.97 86.44
CA ILE A 625 -33.27 -1.69 86.99
C ILE A 625 -31.93 -1.27 86.35
N GLU A 626 -31.13 -2.21 85.86
CA GLU A 626 -29.93 -1.95 85.04
C GLU A 626 -30.23 -1.14 83.77
N THR A 627 -31.44 -1.20 83.18
CA THR A 627 -31.79 -0.38 82.00
C THR A 627 -31.94 1.12 82.32
N LEU A 628 -32.02 1.48 83.60
CA LEU A 628 -32.14 2.87 84.06
C LEU A 628 -30.77 3.55 84.22
N VAL A 629 -29.67 2.83 83.97
CA VAL A 629 -28.30 3.36 84.06
C VAL A 629 -27.93 4.11 82.77
N ASN A 630 -27.26 5.25 82.93
CA ASN A 630 -26.72 6.04 81.82
C ASN A 630 -25.22 6.22 82.00
N PHE A 631 -24.42 5.35 81.37
CA PHE A 631 -22.96 5.37 81.49
C PHE A 631 -22.30 6.56 80.77
N ASN A 632 -23.07 7.36 80.01
CA ASN A 632 -22.58 8.62 79.45
C ASN A 632 -22.50 9.75 80.48
N VAL A 633 -23.20 9.64 81.61
CA VAL A 633 -23.10 10.61 82.71
C VAL A 633 -21.80 10.34 83.46
N GLY A 634 -20.86 11.28 83.40
CA GLY A 634 -19.53 11.14 84.02
C GLY A 634 -19.54 11.18 85.56
N THR A 635 -20.62 11.72 86.16
CA THR A 635 -20.78 11.95 87.60
C THR A 635 -21.96 11.18 88.17
N SER A 636 -21.90 10.89 89.48
CA SER A 636 -23.03 10.36 90.25
C SER A 636 -24.18 11.39 90.32
N PRO A 637 -25.47 11.03 90.12
CA PRO A 637 -26.00 9.71 89.76
C PRO A 637 -26.00 9.45 88.24
N ARG A 638 -25.61 8.24 87.84
CA ARG A 638 -25.56 7.77 86.44
C ARG A 638 -26.90 7.22 85.98
N THR A 639 -27.89 8.11 85.84
CA THR A 639 -29.24 7.76 85.38
C THR A 639 -29.80 8.83 84.43
N PHE A 640 -30.97 8.55 83.88
CA PHE A 640 -31.76 9.49 83.07
C PHE A 640 -32.52 10.44 84.00
N THR A 641 -31.82 11.43 84.58
CA THR A 641 -32.36 12.30 85.64
C THR A 641 -33.62 13.09 85.26
N THR A 642 -33.86 13.35 83.98
CA THR A 642 -35.13 13.93 83.48
C THR A 642 -36.32 12.97 83.61
N ALA A 643 -36.07 11.66 83.51
CA ALA A 643 -37.08 10.61 83.67
C ALA A 643 -37.19 10.16 85.14
N PHE A 644 -36.04 10.01 85.81
CA PHE A 644 -35.93 9.54 87.19
C PHE A 644 -35.28 10.61 88.09
N PRO A 645 -35.95 11.77 88.31
CA PRO A 645 -35.45 12.81 89.19
C PRO A 645 -35.38 12.33 90.65
N GLY A 646 -34.63 13.07 91.47
CA GLY A 646 -34.36 12.72 92.87
C GLY A 646 -33.56 11.43 93.13
N THR A 647 -33.20 10.66 92.08
CA THR A 647 -32.36 9.46 92.22
C THR A 647 -31.04 9.80 92.92
N SER A 648 -30.72 9.10 94.01
CA SER A 648 -29.48 9.30 94.75
C SER A 648 -28.44 8.27 94.32
N GLY A 649 -27.25 8.70 93.95
CA GLY A 649 -26.11 7.79 93.79
C GLY A 649 -25.39 7.46 95.10
N GLY A 650 -25.88 7.94 96.25
CA GLY A 650 -25.31 7.66 97.57
C GLY A 650 -25.85 6.40 98.26
N TYR A 651 -26.82 5.70 97.65
CA TYR A 651 -27.48 4.53 98.23
C TYR A 651 -27.65 3.41 97.19
N TYR A 652 -27.74 2.17 97.66
CA TYR A 652 -28.13 1.03 96.84
C TYR A 652 -29.64 1.02 96.59
N TYR A 653 -30.03 0.52 95.40
CA TYR A 653 -31.41 0.33 95.00
C TYR A 653 -31.74 -1.17 94.99
N TRP A 654 -32.76 -1.56 95.75
CA TRP A 654 -33.20 -2.95 95.88
C TRP A 654 -33.68 -3.55 94.55
N SER A 655 -33.25 -4.77 94.25
CA SER A 655 -33.91 -5.66 93.30
C SER A 655 -34.43 -6.91 94.00
N SER A 656 -35.35 -7.61 93.35
CA SER A 656 -35.89 -8.93 93.74
C SER A 656 -34.99 -10.10 93.36
N THR A 657 -33.86 -9.85 92.70
CA THR A 657 -32.94 -10.90 92.26
C THR A 657 -31.97 -11.26 93.38
N LEU A 658 -32.11 -12.45 93.96
CA LEU A 658 -31.20 -12.97 94.99
C LEU A 658 -29.76 -13.11 94.45
N TYR A 659 -28.77 -12.90 95.31
CA TYR A 659 -27.38 -13.18 95.00
C TYR A 659 -27.14 -14.69 95.13
N LEU A 660 -27.16 -15.43 94.00
CA LEU A 660 -27.17 -16.90 94.01
C LEU A 660 -26.03 -17.59 94.81
N PRO A 661 -24.80 -17.04 94.93
CA PRO A 661 -23.77 -17.62 95.81
C PRO A 661 -24.08 -17.53 97.31
N ASP A 662 -24.98 -16.64 97.73
CA ASP A 662 -25.42 -16.48 99.13
C ASP A 662 -26.82 -15.83 99.18
N THR A 663 -27.86 -16.65 99.34
CA THR A 663 -29.26 -16.23 99.35
C THR A 663 -29.66 -15.38 100.56
N THR A 664 -28.76 -15.15 101.53
CA THR A 664 -28.98 -14.14 102.57
C THR A 664 -28.80 -12.70 102.04
N LYS A 665 -28.33 -12.54 100.79
CA LYS A 665 -28.16 -11.28 100.06
C LYS A 665 -28.99 -11.22 98.79
N SER A 666 -29.18 -10.01 98.28
CA SER A 666 -29.76 -9.75 96.96
C SER A 666 -28.87 -8.83 96.15
N LEU A 667 -28.99 -8.93 94.83
CA LEU A 667 -28.38 -8.00 93.91
C LEU A 667 -29.06 -6.63 94.02
N VAL A 668 -28.24 -5.59 94.07
CA VAL A 668 -28.65 -4.20 94.18
C VAL A 668 -27.85 -3.34 93.21
N LEU A 669 -28.51 -2.33 92.66
CA LEU A 669 -27.88 -1.39 91.74
C LEU A 669 -27.34 -0.17 92.48
N TYR A 670 -26.15 0.29 92.13
CA TYR A 670 -25.53 1.48 92.69
C TYR A 670 -25.41 2.58 91.62
N PHE A 671 -26.25 3.62 91.69
CA PHE A 671 -26.26 4.69 90.68
C PHE A 671 -25.02 5.62 90.72
N SER A 672 -24.02 5.42 91.59
CA SER A 672 -22.78 6.22 91.56
C SER A 672 -21.85 5.85 90.39
N ASP A 673 -21.67 4.56 90.16
CA ASP A 673 -20.87 3.98 89.08
C ASP A 673 -21.74 3.26 88.02
N GLY A 674 -23.02 2.98 88.34
CA GLY A 674 -23.90 2.17 87.51
C GLY A 674 -23.69 0.68 87.71
N GLY A 675 -22.95 0.28 88.76
CA GLY A 675 -22.58 -1.10 89.02
C GLY A 675 -23.65 -1.89 89.77
N THR A 676 -23.81 -3.14 89.38
CA THR A 676 -24.56 -4.16 90.14
C THR A 676 -23.64 -4.80 91.18
N THR A 677 -24.07 -4.81 92.44
CA THR A 677 -23.39 -5.43 93.58
C THR A 677 -24.40 -6.19 94.45
N TRP A 678 -24.03 -6.61 95.65
CA TRP A 678 -24.93 -7.26 96.61
C TRP A 678 -24.94 -6.56 97.97
N THR A 679 -26.00 -6.77 98.75
CA THR A 679 -26.08 -6.38 100.17
C THR A 679 -26.99 -7.34 100.96
N ASP A 680 -26.82 -7.37 102.28
CA ASP A 680 -27.53 -8.30 103.17
C ASP A 680 -29.04 -8.00 103.22
N ASN A 681 -29.88 -9.02 103.14
CA ASN A 681 -31.34 -8.86 102.99
C ASN A 681 -32.06 -8.34 104.24
N ALA A 682 -31.43 -8.40 105.42
CA ALA A 682 -32.07 -8.16 106.72
C ALA A 682 -31.93 -6.72 107.27
N PRO A 683 -30.78 -6.03 107.19
CA PRO A 683 -30.64 -4.64 107.62
C PRO A 683 -31.45 -3.67 106.75
N ALA A 684 -31.96 -2.60 107.35
CA ALA A 684 -32.54 -1.48 106.60
C ALA A 684 -31.44 -0.50 106.18
N GLY A 685 -31.19 -0.38 104.87
CA GLY A 685 -30.08 0.45 104.36
C GLY A 685 -30.14 0.83 102.87
N SER A 686 -31.07 0.24 102.11
CA SER A 686 -31.18 0.48 100.66
C SER A 686 -32.59 0.98 100.31
N VAL A 687 -32.73 1.71 99.21
CA VAL A 687 -33.99 2.33 98.78
C VAL A 687 -34.73 1.46 97.75
N ALA A 688 -36.03 1.68 97.59
CA ALA A 688 -36.86 0.97 96.62
C ALA A 688 -37.39 1.92 95.52
N ARG A 689 -37.33 1.48 94.27
CA ARG A 689 -38.08 2.05 93.13
C ARG A 689 -38.92 0.91 92.56
N CYS A 690 -40.22 1.13 92.36
CA CYS A 690 -41.13 0.05 92.01
C CYS A 690 -41.37 0.01 90.50
N VAL A 691 -41.65 -1.19 89.98
CA VAL A 691 -41.99 -1.43 88.57
C VAL A 691 -43.31 -2.19 88.45
N SER A 692 -44.08 -1.84 87.45
CA SER A 692 -45.33 -2.45 86.99
C SER A 692 -45.10 -2.99 85.58
N THR A 693 -45.84 -4.02 85.20
CA THR A 693 -45.98 -4.35 83.77
C THR A 693 -46.67 -3.20 83.04
N GLY A 694 -46.48 -3.12 81.73
CA GLY A 694 -47.30 -2.29 80.85
C GLY A 694 -48.77 -2.75 80.83
N PRO A 695 -49.67 -1.91 80.29
CA PRO A 695 -51.04 -2.28 79.96
C PRO A 695 -51.12 -3.26 78.77
#